data_AF-A0A9Y1FMY2-F1
#
_entry.id   AF-A0A9Y1FMY2-F1
#
_cell.length_a   1.000
_cell.length_b   1.000
_cell.length_c   1.000
_cell.angle_alpha   90.00
_cell.angle_beta   90.00
_cell.angle_gamma   90.00
#
_symmetry.space_group_name_H-M   'P 1'
#
loop_
_entity.id
_entity.type
_entity.pdbx_description
1 polymer ?
#
loop_
_entity_poly.entity_id
_entity_poly.type
_entity_poly.pdbx_seq_one_letter_code
_entity_poly.pdbx_strand_id
1 'polypeptide(L)'
;MDITGLNIFELASYLAQKQSLITEYKGINYSHAIAITKSVLYFQEPESLHARMRSYSSSLLDSLLQKNILLQAPFISDKLTFINEEFVPLFLKIQKQKEINYKNPRTREVLSFIQAEKETTRDQIIRNFILKREEVMEILNELRSSFHILMHYNGEQWKIFDVQTYLEKSSLSRSSSIQKLIFETIRYFGPITVPQIMNILEIPGAKVATSLIELLETKKIIKGQFIENSSYESFIVTEELEFFKKFKKSKSITQKKEYSILPLSDPYLKYWKFSDFCPLEEIRKVSIFLSGFPVLSFDYQLIGAELIVKNVRISDSHEELQEELFIQIREYAENRGKKAILPELYSDKVKEQSSNFAKILLERGYIKTNYGFIHSLNISKSQVNEYSSQYPLSSLFPLLFDLQSQSLEKQFKNKQEILTEVKKLGLPLPRISLLNRTDRSKTDLINQLIIDKELTIGKFGYFYRGIIKTSDFGLFSKIRGKTQLGIVEQRILRTIKQKRRISTENIKNQLNLTEPLIQTSLLNLEKANEIIQTLSTNNKPIWMDAEAYFKNKNIIQVASIRDAWIEILWRILNTNLPLTITQLANLTGLSNTQVTIYIKDLIASRGLRSGRWIEEIKETQFTTPEIEELIYAFHQQEDTSFNEKRKFETIYIPRTDPIVILYRNELLKRFQSRNAITRPTVSEYGDIIFQNGKPVALIIYRRKQRIEYIHNIETLPEFKDSNMLMHIISSIHDFRYKVKPKGKTPIYVKHVNNIPLSSPAGKEIKNLIHTMQLDVIPI
;
A
#
# COMPACT_ATOMS: atom_id res chain seq x y z
N MET A 1 52.45 28.99 12.46
CA MET A 1 51.62 29.80 11.54
C MET A 1 50.18 29.53 11.91
N ASP A 2 49.47 30.52 12.46
CA ASP A 2 48.07 30.38 12.84
C ASP A 2 47.18 30.33 11.59
N ILE A 3 46.77 29.12 11.22
CA ILE A 3 45.68 28.92 10.27
C ILE A 3 44.40 29.07 11.08
N THR A 4 43.78 30.24 11.01
CA THR A 4 42.44 30.43 11.57
C THR A 4 41.44 29.57 10.78
N GLY A 5 40.52 28.88 11.44
CA GLY A 5 39.55 27.96 10.82
C GLY A 5 38.52 28.64 9.92
N LEU A 6 37.72 27.89 9.16
CA LEU A 6 36.55 28.41 8.45
C LEU A 6 35.37 28.54 9.41
N ASN A 7 34.59 29.60 9.29
CA ASN A 7 33.27 29.63 9.93
C ASN A 7 32.31 28.63 9.25
N ILE A 8 31.15 28.38 9.86
CA ILE A 8 30.26 27.31 9.40
C ILE A 8 29.69 27.52 7.98
N PHE A 9 29.43 28.77 7.58
CA PHE A 9 28.92 29.10 6.25
C PHE A 9 30.02 29.01 5.18
N GLU A 10 31.24 29.42 5.53
CA GLU A 10 32.43 29.22 4.70
C GLU A 10 32.73 27.74 4.50
N LEU A 11 32.67 26.94 5.58
CA LEU A 11 32.84 25.48 5.53
C LEU A 11 31.79 24.83 4.63
N ALA A 12 30.52 25.23 4.77
CA ALA A 12 29.44 24.72 3.93
C ALA A 12 29.69 24.98 2.45
N SER A 13 30.05 26.22 2.11
CA SER A 13 30.35 26.64 0.74
C SER A 13 31.57 25.89 0.18
N TYR A 14 32.63 25.76 0.99
CA TYR A 14 33.85 25.05 0.65
C TYR A 14 33.58 23.57 0.33
N LEU A 15 32.83 22.88 1.19
CA LEU A 15 32.51 21.47 0.99
C LEU A 15 31.53 21.27 -0.17
N ALA A 16 30.56 22.16 -0.35
CA ALA A 16 29.62 22.09 -1.46
C ALA A 16 30.31 22.29 -2.82
N GLN A 17 31.36 23.12 -2.88
CA GLN A 17 32.23 23.21 -4.06
C GLN A 17 32.95 21.88 -4.31
N LYS A 18 33.60 21.29 -3.28
CA LYS A 18 34.31 20.01 -3.41
C LYS A 18 33.39 18.85 -3.82
N GLN A 19 32.12 18.93 -3.45
CA GLN A 19 31.12 17.90 -3.68
C GLN A 19 30.23 18.18 -4.90
N SER A 20 30.54 19.20 -5.71
CA SER A 20 29.75 19.58 -6.90
C SER A 20 28.28 19.85 -6.62
N LEU A 21 27.94 20.40 -5.45
CA LEU A 21 26.57 20.73 -5.06
C LEU A 21 26.15 22.15 -5.47
N ILE A 22 27.13 23.03 -5.69
CA ILE A 22 26.93 24.38 -6.21
C ILE A 22 26.87 24.33 -7.75
N THR A 23 25.93 25.05 -8.34
CA THR A 23 25.56 25.08 -9.76
C THR A 23 26.78 25.31 -10.66
N GLU A 24 27.68 26.21 -10.30
CA GLU A 24 28.93 26.47 -11.03
C GLU A 24 29.76 25.18 -11.21
N TYR A 25 29.76 24.30 -10.21
CA TYR A 25 30.57 23.08 -10.12
C TYR A 25 29.79 21.79 -10.41
N LYS A 26 28.47 21.89 -10.67
CA LYS A 26 27.65 20.74 -11.07
C LYS A 26 28.10 20.21 -12.43
N GLY A 27 28.15 18.90 -12.56
CA GLY A 27 28.54 18.23 -13.79
C GLY A 27 27.55 18.48 -14.92
N ILE A 28 28.07 18.69 -16.13
CA ILE A 28 27.27 19.00 -17.33
C ILE A 28 27.30 17.90 -18.39
N ASN A 29 28.13 16.88 -18.22
CA ASN A 29 28.33 15.82 -19.21
C ASN A 29 28.82 14.51 -18.55
N TYR A 30 29.00 13.49 -19.38
CA TYR A 30 29.43 12.16 -18.96
C TYR A 30 30.79 12.14 -18.22
N SER A 31 31.78 12.92 -18.69
CA SER A 31 33.10 12.97 -18.05
C SER A 31 33.05 13.59 -16.66
N HIS A 32 32.23 14.63 -16.46
CA HIS A 32 31.99 15.17 -15.13
C HIS A 32 31.30 14.15 -14.21
N ALA A 33 30.33 13.38 -14.73
CA ALA A 33 29.68 12.33 -13.96
C ALA A 33 30.71 11.29 -13.47
N ILE A 34 31.65 10.87 -14.32
CA ILE A 34 32.76 9.98 -13.91
C ILE A 34 33.56 10.63 -12.78
N ALA A 35 33.96 11.90 -12.92
CA ALA A 35 34.72 12.60 -11.88
C ALA A 35 33.96 12.66 -10.54
N ILE A 36 32.65 12.93 -10.57
CA ILE A 36 31.79 12.93 -9.39
C ILE A 36 31.72 11.55 -8.74
N THR A 37 31.65 10.46 -9.53
CA THR A 37 31.66 9.11 -8.95
C THR A 37 32.94 8.77 -8.20
N LYS A 38 34.05 9.45 -8.52
CA LYS A 38 35.31 9.30 -7.80
C LYS A 38 35.37 10.16 -6.54
N SER A 39 34.68 11.30 -6.48
CA SER A 39 34.76 12.23 -5.36
C SER A 39 33.74 12.00 -4.24
N VAL A 40 32.64 11.29 -4.49
CA VAL A 40 31.60 11.03 -3.45
C VAL A 40 31.85 9.70 -2.72
N LEU A 41 32.86 8.92 -3.13
CA LEU A 41 33.22 7.56 -2.66
C LEU A 41 32.15 6.49 -2.92
N TYR A 42 30.88 6.77 -2.61
CA TYR A 42 29.76 5.89 -2.83
C TYR A 42 28.42 6.65 -2.87
N PHE A 43 27.41 6.04 -3.50
CA PHE A 43 26.02 6.52 -3.48
C PHE A 43 25.10 5.34 -3.13
N GLN A 44 24.06 5.49 -2.31
CA GLN A 44 23.05 4.43 -2.16
C GLN A 44 21.79 4.72 -2.98
N GLU A 45 21.58 5.99 -3.34
CA GLU A 45 20.44 6.49 -4.10
C GLU A 45 20.94 7.26 -5.33
N PRO A 46 20.42 7.01 -6.55
CA PRO A 46 20.76 7.76 -7.76
C PRO A 46 20.61 9.29 -7.62
N GLU A 47 19.71 9.71 -6.76
CA GLU A 47 19.41 11.11 -6.43
C GLU A 47 20.64 11.87 -5.94
N SER A 48 21.55 11.19 -5.25
CA SER A 48 22.83 11.78 -4.84
C SER A 48 23.69 12.20 -6.03
N LEU A 49 23.71 11.40 -7.11
CA LEU A 49 24.41 11.76 -8.35
C LEU A 49 23.65 12.84 -9.10
N HIS A 50 22.31 12.76 -9.15
CA HIS A 50 21.46 13.78 -9.77
C HIS A 50 21.70 15.16 -9.15
N ALA A 51 21.72 15.27 -7.82
CA ALA A 51 21.92 16.54 -7.13
C ALA A 51 23.23 17.28 -7.54
N ARG A 52 24.23 16.52 -8.04
CA ARG A 52 25.55 17.01 -8.45
C ARG A 52 25.69 17.24 -9.96
N MET A 53 24.62 17.05 -10.72
CA MET A 53 24.57 17.25 -12.16
C MET A 53 23.62 18.41 -12.50
N ARG A 54 23.95 19.25 -13.50
CA ARG A 54 23.03 20.30 -14.00
C ARG A 54 21.90 19.72 -14.82
N SER A 55 22.19 18.64 -15.54
CA SER A 55 21.24 17.87 -16.33
C SER A 55 21.49 16.40 -16.05
N TYR A 56 20.50 15.73 -15.48
CA TYR A 56 20.55 14.30 -15.23
C TYR A 56 19.52 13.58 -16.10
N SER A 57 19.96 12.52 -16.78
CA SER A 57 19.08 11.58 -17.46
C SER A 57 19.27 10.20 -16.86
N SER A 58 18.21 9.39 -16.78
CA SER A 58 18.34 7.98 -16.37
C SER A 58 19.35 7.22 -17.25
N SER A 59 19.42 7.58 -18.54
CA SER A 59 20.41 7.04 -19.48
C SER A 59 21.87 7.32 -19.10
N LEU A 60 22.16 8.36 -18.32
CA LEU A 60 23.51 8.64 -17.82
C LEU A 60 23.95 7.57 -16.81
N LEU A 61 23.11 7.27 -15.81
CA LEU A 61 23.41 6.23 -14.83
C LEU A 61 23.50 4.86 -15.50
N ASP A 62 22.56 4.54 -16.40
CA ASP A 62 22.60 3.29 -17.16
C ASP A 62 23.90 3.16 -17.96
N SER A 63 24.38 4.23 -18.57
CA SER A 63 25.67 4.26 -19.29
C SER A 63 26.88 4.07 -18.37
N LEU A 64 26.85 4.63 -17.15
CA LEU A 64 27.90 4.39 -16.15
C LEU A 64 27.92 2.94 -15.67
N LEU A 65 26.75 2.31 -15.51
CA LEU A 65 26.61 0.89 -15.14
C LEU A 65 26.99 -0.06 -16.30
N GLN A 66 26.60 0.28 -17.54
CA GLN A 66 26.92 -0.50 -18.74
C GLN A 66 28.42 -0.59 -19.01
N LYS A 67 29.12 0.53 -18.82
CA LYS A 67 30.57 0.61 -19.00
C LYS A 67 31.37 0.19 -17.76
N ASN A 68 30.70 -0.39 -16.76
CA ASN A 68 31.29 -0.82 -15.48
C ASN A 68 32.01 0.29 -14.70
N ILE A 69 31.77 1.58 -15.00
CA ILE A 69 32.35 2.70 -14.24
C ILE A 69 31.80 2.71 -12.82
N LEU A 70 30.49 2.44 -12.68
CA LEU A 70 29.83 2.23 -11.40
C LEU A 70 29.45 0.75 -11.27
N LEU A 71 29.63 0.23 -10.08
CA LEU A 71 29.16 -1.10 -9.67
C LEU A 71 28.19 -0.93 -8.51
N GLN A 72 27.03 -1.58 -8.61
CA GLN A 72 26.01 -1.57 -7.56
C GLN A 72 26.09 -2.87 -6.76
N ALA A 73 26.55 -2.82 -5.51
CA ALA A 73 26.64 -3.99 -4.65
C ALA A 73 26.51 -3.63 -3.15
N PRO A 74 26.31 -4.62 -2.25
CA PRO A 74 26.07 -4.36 -0.83
C PRO A 74 27.35 -4.02 -0.05
N PHE A 75 28.02 -2.91 -0.38
CA PHE A 75 29.35 -2.60 0.18
C PHE A 75 29.32 -1.96 1.58
N ILE A 76 28.26 -1.24 1.95
CA ILE A 76 28.12 -0.50 3.21
C ILE A 76 26.81 -0.91 3.88
N SER A 77 26.83 -1.27 5.17
CA SER A 77 25.65 -1.73 5.93
C SER A 77 24.83 -2.85 5.26
N ASP A 78 25.46 -3.71 4.44
CA ASP A 78 24.78 -4.70 3.59
C ASP A 78 23.71 -4.10 2.63
N LYS A 79 23.74 -2.77 2.41
CA LYS A 79 22.81 -2.04 1.52
C LYS A 79 23.39 -1.88 0.12
N LEU A 80 22.53 -2.01 -0.90
CA LEU A 80 22.91 -1.74 -2.29
C LEU A 80 23.48 -0.33 -2.42
N THR A 81 24.72 -0.27 -2.86
CA THR A 81 25.53 0.95 -2.94
C THR A 81 26.26 0.97 -4.28
N PHE A 82 26.17 2.08 -5.00
CA PHE A 82 26.94 2.39 -6.19
C PHE A 82 28.33 2.87 -5.79
N ILE A 83 29.36 2.18 -6.27
CA ILE A 83 30.75 2.51 -6.02
C ILE A 83 31.47 2.56 -7.36
N ASN A 84 32.39 3.52 -7.51
CA ASN A 84 33.26 3.56 -8.67
C ASN A 84 34.13 2.29 -8.71
N GLU A 85 34.29 1.67 -9.88
CA GLU A 85 35.04 0.41 -10.03
C GLU A 85 36.41 0.44 -9.34
N GLU A 86 37.11 1.58 -9.39
CA GLU A 86 38.44 1.76 -8.81
C GLU A 86 38.47 1.56 -7.27
N PHE A 87 37.35 1.81 -6.59
CA PHE A 87 37.24 1.66 -5.14
C PHE A 87 36.72 0.28 -4.71
N VAL A 88 36.13 -0.50 -5.62
CA VAL A 88 35.55 -1.81 -5.28
C VAL A 88 36.55 -2.74 -4.59
N PRO A 89 37.81 -2.88 -5.04
CA PRO A 89 38.80 -3.72 -4.34
C PRO A 89 39.04 -3.28 -2.89
N LEU A 90 38.98 -1.97 -2.60
CA LEU A 90 39.20 -1.45 -1.25
C LEU A 90 38.05 -1.84 -0.31
N PHE A 91 36.81 -1.67 -0.76
CA PHE A 91 35.62 -2.06 0.02
C PHE A 91 35.56 -3.58 0.24
N LEU A 92 35.85 -4.38 -0.79
CA LEU A 92 35.88 -5.84 -0.67
C LEU A 92 36.89 -6.34 0.37
N LYS A 93 38.10 -5.75 0.43
CA LYS A 93 39.12 -6.14 1.41
C LYS A 93 38.73 -5.83 2.86
N ILE A 94 37.86 -4.85 3.06
CA ILE A 94 37.35 -4.51 4.40
C ILE A 94 36.28 -5.51 4.83
N GLN A 95 35.46 -5.98 3.89
CA GLN A 95 34.41 -6.96 4.13
C GLN A 95 35.00 -8.34 4.49
N LYS A 96 34.36 -9.03 5.43
CA LYS A 96 34.74 -10.39 5.80
C LYS A 96 33.86 -11.36 5.00
N GLN A 97 34.47 -12.20 4.16
CA GLN A 97 33.75 -13.32 3.56
C GLN A 97 33.18 -14.21 4.67
N LYS A 98 31.88 -14.45 4.61
CA LYS A 98 31.17 -15.29 5.57
C LYS A 98 31.18 -16.73 5.07
N GLU A 99 31.11 -17.69 5.98
CA GLU A 99 30.87 -19.08 5.59
C GLU A 99 29.51 -19.18 4.87
N ILE A 100 29.47 -20.02 3.84
CA ILE A 100 28.27 -20.28 3.07
C ILE A 100 27.50 -21.39 3.77
N ASN A 101 26.21 -21.17 4.06
CA ASN A 101 25.36 -22.14 4.75
C ASN A 101 24.89 -23.30 3.84
N TYR A 102 25.22 -23.25 2.54
CA TYR A 102 24.86 -24.20 1.48
C TYR A 102 23.41 -24.72 1.59
N LYS A 103 22.45 -23.79 1.72
CA LYS A 103 21.03 -24.15 1.86
C LYS A 103 20.52 -24.94 0.65
N ASN A 104 21.03 -24.62 -0.53
CA ASN A 104 20.77 -25.38 -1.75
C ASN A 104 21.99 -26.27 -2.07
N PRO A 105 21.79 -27.59 -2.35
CA PRO A 105 22.89 -28.50 -2.67
C PRO A 105 23.67 -28.09 -3.93
N ARG A 106 23.05 -27.34 -4.85
CA ARG A 106 23.69 -26.82 -6.07
C ARG A 106 24.49 -25.54 -5.85
N THR A 107 24.42 -24.90 -4.68
CA THR A 107 25.13 -23.64 -4.39
C THR A 107 26.64 -23.76 -4.61
N ARG A 108 27.25 -24.90 -4.23
CA ARG A 108 28.69 -25.13 -4.43
C ARG A 108 29.05 -25.22 -5.92
N GLU A 109 28.27 -25.97 -6.69
CA GLU A 109 28.52 -26.15 -8.13
C GLU A 109 28.38 -24.83 -8.90
N VAL A 110 27.35 -24.04 -8.57
CA VAL A 110 27.14 -22.71 -9.16
C VAL A 110 28.28 -21.76 -8.81
N LEU A 111 28.75 -21.76 -7.56
CA LEU A 111 29.90 -20.94 -7.16
C LEU A 111 31.18 -21.35 -7.92
N SER A 112 31.47 -22.65 -8.00
CA SER A 112 32.63 -23.14 -8.75
C SER A 112 32.57 -22.76 -10.23
N PHE A 113 31.37 -22.76 -10.83
CA PHE A 113 31.16 -22.28 -12.19
C PHE A 113 31.43 -20.77 -12.32
N ILE A 114 30.91 -19.94 -11.40
CA ILE A 114 31.16 -18.49 -11.42
C ILE A 114 32.66 -18.21 -11.25
N GLN A 115 33.36 -18.95 -10.38
CA GLN A 115 34.80 -18.81 -10.16
C GLN A 115 35.61 -19.19 -11.40
N ALA A 116 35.20 -20.23 -12.13
CA ALA A 116 35.87 -20.65 -13.36
C ALA A 116 35.68 -19.62 -14.50
N GLU A 117 34.46 -19.11 -14.67
CA GLU A 117 34.13 -18.14 -15.73
C GLU A 117 34.60 -16.72 -15.40
N LYS A 118 34.86 -16.41 -14.12
CA LYS A 118 35.13 -15.09 -13.53
C LYS A 118 33.97 -14.08 -13.65
N GLU A 119 33.27 -14.08 -14.78
CA GLU A 119 32.06 -13.30 -15.08
C GLU A 119 31.02 -14.19 -15.75
N THR A 120 29.76 -14.10 -15.32
CA THR A 120 28.65 -14.81 -15.95
C THR A 120 27.33 -14.04 -15.80
N THR A 121 26.25 -14.63 -16.27
CA THR A 121 24.89 -14.07 -16.20
C THR A 121 23.92 -15.06 -15.59
N ARG A 122 22.83 -14.55 -15.02
CA ARG A 122 21.78 -15.42 -14.45
C ARG A 122 21.25 -16.42 -15.48
N ASP A 123 21.08 -15.98 -16.73
CA ASP A 123 20.50 -16.81 -17.78
C ASP A 123 21.49 -17.86 -18.32
N GLN A 124 22.80 -17.65 -18.18
CA GLN A 124 23.81 -18.71 -18.39
C GLN A 124 23.76 -19.77 -17.28
N ILE A 125 23.63 -19.36 -16.01
CA ILE A 125 23.50 -20.29 -14.87
C ILE A 125 22.23 -21.14 -15.01
N ILE A 126 21.09 -20.51 -15.34
CA ILE A 126 19.81 -21.22 -15.57
C ILE A 126 19.98 -22.30 -16.66
N ARG A 127 20.64 -21.96 -17.77
CA ARG A 127 20.86 -22.88 -18.89
C ARG A 127 21.82 -24.03 -18.55
N ASN A 128 22.92 -23.74 -17.86
CA ASN A 128 23.95 -24.74 -17.56
C ASN A 128 23.52 -25.73 -16.48
N PHE A 129 22.75 -25.30 -15.49
CA PHE A 129 22.34 -26.16 -14.36
C PHE A 129 20.88 -26.64 -14.44
N ILE A 130 20.12 -26.19 -15.45
CA ILE A 130 18.70 -26.53 -15.65
C ILE A 130 17.87 -26.23 -14.37
N LEU A 131 18.10 -25.06 -13.79
CA LEU A 131 17.46 -24.61 -12.55
C LEU A 131 16.32 -23.63 -12.83
N LYS A 132 15.32 -23.60 -11.96
CA LYS A 132 14.27 -22.57 -12.03
C LYS A 132 14.85 -21.20 -11.67
N ARG A 133 14.22 -20.14 -12.18
CA ARG A 133 14.65 -18.76 -11.93
C ARG A 133 14.69 -18.43 -10.44
N GLU A 134 13.70 -18.91 -9.68
CA GLU A 134 13.62 -18.72 -8.24
C GLU A 134 14.79 -19.40 -7.51
N GLU A 135 15.11 -20.64 -7.89
CA GLU A 135 16.22 -21.41 -7.30
C GLU A 135 17.58 -20.74 -7.57
N VAL A 136 17.81 -20.26 -8.79
CA VAL A 136 19.03 -19.51 -9.12
C VAL A 136 19.10 -18.22 -8.31
N MET A 137 17.99 -17.50 -8.13
CA MET A 137 17.97 -16.29 -7.31
C MET A 137 18.22 -16.58 -5.83
N GLU A 138 17.76 -17.71 -5.30
CA GLU A 138 18.07 -18.13 -3.93
C GLU A 138 19.57 -18.41 -3.76
N ILE A 139 20.17 -19.19 -4.68
CA ILE A 139 21.62 -19.46 -4.70
C ILE A 139 22.42 -18.17 -4.80
N LEU A 140 22.09 -17.32 -5.76
CA LEU A 140 22.81 -16.06 -5.97
C LEU A 140 22.65 -15.10 -4.79
N ASN A 141 21.49 -15.05 -4.14
CA ASN A 141 21.31 -14.27 -2.91
C ASN A 141 22.14 -14.81 -1.76
N GLU A 142 22.24 -16.14 -1.60
CA GLU A 142 23.09 -16.77 -0.60
C GLU A 142 24.58 -16.42 -0.84
N LEU A 143 25.07 -16.61 -2.06
CA LEU A 143 26.46 -16.30 -2.45
C LEU A 143 26.77 -14.80 -2.33
N ARG A 144 25.83 -13.93 -2.70
CA ARG A 144 25.95 -12.47 -2.56
C ARG A 144 25.99 -12.05 -1.10
N SER A 145 25.10 -12.59 -0.26
CA SER A 145 25.03 -12.27 1.17
C SER A 145 26.26 -12.74 1.98
N SER A 146 26.98 -13.72 1.45
CA SER A 146 28.22 -14.25 2.01
C SER A 146 29.49 -13.60 1.39
N PHE A 147 29.32 -12.63 0.49
CA PHE A 147 30.40 -11.90 -0.21
C PHE A 147 31.35 -12.78 -1.03
N HIS A 148 30.84 -13.85 -1.64
CA HIS A 148 31.60 -14.65 -2.61
C HIS A 148 31.44 -14.15 -4.04
N ILE A 149 30.30 -13.51 -4.34
CA ILE A 149 30.02 -12.94 -5.66
C ILE A 149 29.57 -11.49 -5.56
N LEU A 150 29.79 -10.73 -6.64
CA LEU A 150 29.16 -9.45 -6.89
C LEU A 150 28.13 -9.58 -8.00
N MET A 151 27.02 -8.88 -7.86
CA MET A 151 25.97 -8.84 -8.87
C MET A 151 25.65 -7.40 -9.19
N HIS A 152 25.68 -7.01 -10.47
CA HIS A 152 25.21 -5.69 -10.90
C HIS A 152 24.34 -5.82 -12.14
N TYR A 153 23.32 -4.98 -12.22
CA TYR A 153 22.49 -4.86 -13.42
C TYR A 153 23.11 -3.82 -14.34
N ASN A 154 23.39 -4.20 -15.59
CA ASN A 154 24.01 -3.31 -16.57
C ASN A 154 22.97 -2.65 -17.52
N GLY A 155 21.70 -2.56 -17.13
CA GLY A 155 20.63 -2.04 -18.00
C GLY A 155 19.94 -3.12 -18.85
N GLU A 156 20.60 -4.25 -19.13
CA GLU A 156 20.03 -5.34 -19.94
C GLU A 156 19.91 -6.65 -19.15
N GLN A 157 20.96 -7.02 -18.41
CA GLN A 157 21.01 -8.27 -17.66
C GLN A 157 21.79 -8.12 -16.35
N TRP A 158 21.58 -9.09 -15.45
CA TRP A 158 22.37 -9.21 -14.24
C TRP A 158 23.70 -9.87 -14.58
N LYS A 159 24.78 -9.10 -14.50
CA LYS A 159 26.14 -9.61 -14.53
C LYS A 159 26.56 -10.04 -13.14
N ILE A 160 27.25 -11.17 -13.08
CA ILE A 160 27.63 -11.88 -11.87
C ILE A 160 29.13 -12.12 -11.93
N PHE A 161 29.87 -11.62 -10.94
CA PHE A 161 31.32 -11.72 -10.89
C PHE A 161 31.74 -12.49 -9.66
N ASP A 162 32.80 -13.28 -9.80
CA ASP A 162 33.55 -13.74 -8.64
C ASP A 162 34.28 -12.57 -7.97
N VAL A 163 34.24 -12.53 -6.64
CA VAL A 163 34.89 -11.47 -5.85
C VAL A 163 36.41 -11.44 -6.03
N GLN A 164 37.07 -12.59 -6.29
CA GLN A 164 38.53 -12.61 -6.47
C GLN A 164 38.96 -11.82 -7.71
N THR A 165 38.13 -11.78 -8.75
CA THR A 165 38.38 -10.98 -9.96
C THR A 165 38.68 -9.50 -9.65
N TYR A 166 38.08 -8.94 -8.61
CA TYR A 166 38.36 -7.57 -8.16
C TYR A 166 39.45 -7.50 -7.09
N LEU A 167 39.56 -8.51 -6.22
CA LEU A 167 40.63 -8.54 -5.22
C LEU A 167 42.02 -8.63 -5.87
N GLU A 168 42.15 -9.38 -6.97
CA GLU A 168 43.39 -9.50 -7.77
C GLU A 168 43.84 -8.16 -8.39
N LYS A 169 42.92 -7.23 -8.64
CA LYS A 169 43.23 -5.89 -9.17
C LYS A 169 43.99 -5.00 -8.19
N SER A 170 44.10 -5.39 -6.92
CA SER A 170 44.78 -4.62 -5.88
C SER A 170 45.76 -5.50 -5.10
N SER A 171 47.00 -5.06 -4.95
CA SER A 171 48.00 -5.71 -4.09
C SER A 171 47.94 -5.27 -2.62
N LEU A 172 47.07 -4.30 -2.27
CA LEU A 172 47.05 -3.71 -0.93
C LEU A 172 46.63 -4.71 0.15
N SER A 173 47.24 -4.64 1.32
CA SER A 173 46.74 -5.38 2.48
C SER A 173 45.37 -4.83 2.94
N ARG A 174 44.67 -5.56 3.81
CA ARG A 174 43.44 -5.06 4.44
C ARG A 174 43.66 -3.74 5.19
N SER A 175 44.73 -3.64 5.98
CA SER A 175 45.08 -2.42 6.73
C SER A 175 45.39 -1.25 5.79
N SER A 176 46.18 -1.49 4.74
CA SER A 176 46.50 -0.47 3.73
C SER A 176 45.27 -0.04 2.94
N SER A 177 44.29 -0.93 2.73
CA SER A 177 43.02 -0.59 2.07
C SER A 177 42.14 0.31 2.93
N ILE A 178 42.09 0.05 4.25
CA ILE A 178 41.41 0.92 5.22
C ILE A 178 42.07 2.30 5.24
N GLN A 179 43.40 2.35 5.33
CA GLN A 179 44.15 3.60 5.31
C GLN A 179 43.90 4.40 4.03
N LYS A 180 43.89 3.73 2.86
CA LYS A 180 43.61 4.38 1.57
C LYS A 180 42.19 4.94 1.51
N LEU A 181 41.18 4.21 1.98
CA LEU A 181 39.79 4.71 2.03
C LEU A 181 39.62 5.90 2.97
N ILE A 182 40.27 5.87 4.14
CA ILE A 182 40.29 7.01 5.08
C ILE A 182 40.96 8.22 4.42
N PHE A 183 42.10 8.03 3.75
CA PHE A 183 42.78 9.10 3.03
C PHE A 183 41.88 9.73 1.96
N GLU A 184 41.20 8.93 1.14
CA GLU A 184 40.27 9.46 0.12
C GLU A 184 39.05 10.15 0.77
N THR A 185 38.58 9.69 1.93
CA THR A 185 37.51 10.38 2.68
C THR A 185 37.97 11.76 3.15
N ILE A 186 39.17 11.87 3.71
CA ILE A 186 39.75 13.16 4.10
C ILE A 186 39.96 14.04 2.87
N ARG A 187 40.37 13.47 1.74
CA ARG A 187 40.54 14.21 0.49
C ARG A 187 39.23 14.86 0.02
N TYR A 188 38.11 14.15 0.07
CA TYR A 188 36.87 14.68 -0.49
C TYR A 188 35.99 15.46 0.50
N PHE A 189 36.14 15.21 1.80
CA PHE A 189 35.33 15.82 2.86
C PHE A 189 36.15 16.64 3.87
N GLY A 190 37.47 16.69 3.74
CA GLY A 190 38.34 17.48 4.61
C GLY A 190 38.09 18.98 4.42
N PRO A 191 37.99 19.80 5.49
CA PRO A 191 38.22 19.44 6.91
C PRO A 191 37.19 18.49 7.51
N ILE A 192 37.66 17.38 8.09
CA ILE A 192 36.81 16.32 8.64
C ILE A 192 37.37 15.77 9.96
N THR A 193 36.49 15.39 10.88
CA THR A 193 36.84 14.85 12.21
C THR A 193 36.79 13.32 12.26
N VAL A 194 37.33 12.72 13.33
CA VAL A 194 37.28 11.26 13.53
C VAL A 194 35.83 10.72 13.58
N PRO A 195 34.89 11.33 14.35
CA PRO A 195 33.49 10.89 14.35
C PRO A 195 32.86 10.90 12.96
N GLN A 196 33.14 11.91 12.15
CA GLN A 196 32.60 11.99 10.79
C GLN A 196 33.17 10.89 9.88
N ILE A 197 34.48 10.64 9.92
CA ILE A 197 35.12 9.54 9.15
C ILE A 197 34.51 8.18 9.55
N MET A 198 34.38 7.92 10.85
CA MET A 198 33.79 6.67 11.37
C MET A 198 32.39 6.43 10.82
N ASN A 199 31.56 7.46 10.73
CA ASN A 199 30.16 7.33 10.29
C ASN A 199 30.01 7.27 8.77
N ILE A 200 30.84 7.99 8.02
CA ILE A 200 30.85 7.91 6.55
C ILE A 200 31.26 6.50 6.11
N LEU A 201 32.34 5.97 6.67
CA LEU A 201 32.89 4.66 6.28
C LEU A 201 32.32 3.49 7.07
N GLU A 202 31.62 3.73 8.18
CA GLU A 202 31.11 2.71 9.11
C GLU A 202 32.22 1.78 9.65
N ILE A 203 33.39 2.36 9.93
CA ILE A 203 34.58 1.65 10.43
C ILE A 203 34.81 1.98 11.92
N PRO A 204 35.18 0.99 12.75
CA PRO A 204 35.50 1.22 14.17
C PRO A 204 36.59 2.27 14.39
N GLY A 205 36.39 3.14 15.39
CA GLY A 205 37.28 4.27 15.68
C GLY A 205 38.74 3.89 15.93
N ALA A 206 38.99 2.73 16.54
CA ALA A 206 40.36 2.23 16.73
C ALA A 206 41.13 2.08 15.41
N LYS A 207 40.47 1.55 14.36
CA LYS A 207 41.09 1.39 13.03
C LYS A 207 41.30 2.72 12.33
N VAL A 208 40.37 3.67 12.54
CA VAL A 208 40.49 5.04 12.03
C VAL A 208 41.69 5.73 12.67
N ALA A 209 41.81 5.66 14.01
CA ALA A 209 42.91 6.25 14.76
C ALA A 209 44.27 5.71 14.31
N THR A 210 44.45 4.39 14.21
CA THR A 210 45.71 3.79 13.73
C THR A 210 46.07 4.28 12.33
N SER A 211 45.11 4.32 11.42
CA SER A 211 45.35 4.76 10.04
C SER A 211 45.71 6.26 9.97
N LEU A 212 45.10 7.08 10.82
CA LEU A 212 45.39 8.52 10.89
C LEU A 212 46.81 8.78 11.42
N ILE A 213 47.28 8.03 12.42
CA ILE A 213 48.65 8.13 12.94
C ILE A 213 49.66 7.90 11.81
N GLU A 214 49.52 6.80 11.07
CA GLU A 214 50.41 6.49 9.95
C GLU A 214 50.36 7.56 8.83
N LEU A 215 49.16 8.11 8.54
CA LEU A 215 49.00 9.17 7.55
C LEU A 215 49.64 10.51 7.99
N LEU A 216 49.65 10.80 9.29
CA LEU A 216 50.33 11.95 9.87
C LEU A 216 51.85 11.78 9.84
N GLU A 217 52.35 10.61 10.24
CA GLU A 217 53.78 10.27 10.22
C GLU A 217 54.36 10.35 8.80
N THR A 218 53.59 9.87 7.81
CA THR A 218 53.93 9.97 6.39
C THR A 218 53.66 11.35 5.77
N LYS A 219 53.21 12.33 6.57
CA LYS A 219 52.90 13.72 6.16
C LYS A 219 51.89 13.83 5.01
N LYS A 220 51.03 12.82 4.83
CA LYS A 220 49.98 12.83 3.80
C LYS A 220 48.77 13.66 4.21
N ILE A 221 48.53 13.78 5.50
CA ILE A 221 47.47 14.61 6.07
C ILE A 221 48.04 15.57 7.11
N ILE A 222 47.29 16.62 7.39
CA ILE A 222 47.57 17.62 8.41
C ILE A 222 46.42 17.63 9.40
N LYS A 223 46.74 17.68 10.68
CA LYS A 223 45.79 17.84 11.79
C LYS A 223 45.81 19.30 12.28
N GLY A 224 44.65 19.87 12.57
CA GLY A 224 44.56 21.21 13.15
C GLY A 224 43.13 21.71 13.33
N GLN A 225 43.01 22.96 13.81
CA GLN A 225 41.74 23.63 14.02
C GLN A 225 41.28 24.35 12.74
N PHE A 226 40.81 23.58 11.75
CA PHE A 226 40.36 24.14 10.47
C PHE A 226 38.88 24.58 10.45
N ILE A 227 38.14 24.33 11.54
CA ILE A 227 36.73 24.68 11.69
C ILE A 227 36.58 25.53 12.96
N GLU A 228 36.01 26.72 12.82
CA GLU A 228 35.73 27.60 13.96
C GLU A 228 34.65 26.98 14.87
N ASN A 229 34.81 27.12 16.17
CA ASN A 229 33.88 26.64 17.20
C ASN A 229 33.61 25.12 17.21
N SER A 230 34.36 24.30 16.47
CA SER A 230 34.31 22.84 16.63
C SER A 230 35.12 22.39 17.84
N SER A 231 34.54 21.48 18.60
CA SER A 231 35.15 20.83 19.77
C SER A 231 36.25 19.83 19.39
N TYR A 232 36.39 19.51 18.09
CA TYR A 232 37.32 18.51 17.59
C TYR A 232 38.31 19.12 16.61
N GLU A 233 39.57 18.68 16.72
CA GLU A 233 40.53 18.88 15.65
C GLU A 233 40.10 18.10 14.40
N SER A 234 40.37 18.68 13.23
CA SER A 234 40.00 18.11 11.94
C SER A 234 41.24 17.85 11.08
N PHE A 235 41.04 17.05 10.04
CA PHE A 235 42.08 16.60 9.13
C PHE A 235 41.81 17.12 7.72
N ILE A 236 42.87 17.54 7.04
CA ILE A 236 42.91 17.84 5.61
C ILE A 236 44.08 17.10 4.96
N VAL A 237 44.00 16.86 3.65
CA VAL A 237 45.14 16.34 2.90
C VAL A 237 46.18 17.45 2.74
N THR A 238 47.47 17.11 2.90
CA THR A 238 48.58 18.09 2.83
C THR A 238 48.58 18.90 1.53
N GLU A 239 48.30 18.24 0.41
CA GLU A 239 48.24 18.85 -0.92
C GLU A 239 47.09 19.87 -1.08
N GLU A 240 46.05 19.79 -0.25
CA GLU A 240 44.88 20.69 -0.31
C GLU A 240 45.04 21.94 0.57
N LEU A 241 46.10 22.02 1.37
CA LEU A 241 46.30 23.14 2.29
C LEU A 241 46.34 24.50 1.59
N GLU A 242 46.98 24.58 0.42
CA GLU A 242 47.05 25.83 -0.33
C GLU A 242 45.71 26.21 -0.96
N PHE A 243 44.91 25.23 -1.38
CA PHE A 243 43.55 25.48 -1.84
C PHE A 243 42.66 26.00 -0.70
N PHE A 244 42.74 25.37 0.48
CA PHE A 244 42.04 25.81 1.69
C PHE A 244 42.39 27.25 2.08
N LYS A 245 43.68 27.59 2.10
CA LYS A 245 44.14 28.96 2.39
C LYS A 245 43.66 29.98 1.35
N LYS A 246 43.67 29.63 0.06
CA LYS A 246 43.17 30.50 -1.01
C LYS A 246 41.68 30.76 -0.87
N PHE A 247 40.89 29.72 -0.62
CA PHE A 247 39.44 29.83 -0.41
C PHE A 247 39.10 30.78 0.75
N LYS A 248 39.83 30.67 1.87
CA LYS A 248 39.64 31.58 3.01
C LYS A 248 39.93 33.05 2.68
N LYS A 249 40.92 33.32 1.81
CA LYS A 249 41.30 34.69 1.43
C LYS A 249 40.31 35.34 0.46
N SER A 250 39.60 34.55 -0.35
CA SER A 250 38.56 35.05 -1.24
C SER A 250 37.30 35.40 -0.43
N LYS A 251 37.28 36.60 0.17
CA LYS A 251 36.17 37.17 0.96
C LYS A 251 34.87 37.44 0.19
N SER A 252 34.68 36.91 -1.02
CA SER A 252 33.49 37.16 -1.83
C SER A 252 33.02 35.89 -2.53
N ILE A 253 32.42 34.98 -1.77
CA ILE A 253 31.34 34.19 -2.36
C ILE A 253 30.08 34.99 -2.05
N THR A 254 29.66 35.84 -2.97
CA THR A 254 28.27 36.29 -3.01
C THR A 254 27.43 35.02 -3.10
N GLN A 255 26.91 34.57 -1.96
CA GLN A 255 26.11 33.37 -1.87
C GLN A 255 24.81 33.63 -2.64
N LYS A 256 24.81 33.31 -3.94
CA LYS A 256 23.56 33.01 -4.61
C LYS A 256 22.89 31.93 -3.77
N LYS A 257 21.62 32.13 -3.45
CA LYS A 257 20.80 31.11 -2.80
C LYS A 257 20.71 29.93 -3.77
N GLU A 258 21.43 28.86 -3.48
CA GLU A 258 21.43 27.67 -4.31
C GLU A 258 20.95 26.46 -3.52
N TYR A 259 19.89 25.84 -4.00
CA TYR A 259 19.27 24.69 -3.33
C TYR A 259 19.82 23.38 -3.86
N SER A 260 20.10 22.45 -2.94
CA SER A 260 20.35 21.06 -3.26
C SER A 260 19.59 20.16 -2.28
N ILE A 261 19.10 19.03 -2.78
CA ILE A 261 18.27 18.10 -2.00
C ILE A 261 18.98 16.76 -2.01
N LEU A 262 19.31 16.24 -0.84
CA LEU A 262 20.09 15.02 -0.68
C LEU A 262 19.38 14.02 0.24
N PRO A 263 19.42 12.72 -0.10
CA PRO A 263 18.89 11.67 0.77
C PRO A 263 19.82 11.39 1.96
N LEU A 264 19.29 10.82 3.04
CA LEU A 264 20.02 10.41 4.26
C LEU A 264 21.19 9.47 3.99
N SER A 265 21.10 8.73 2.90
CA SER A 265 22.14 7.80 2.47
C SER A 265 23.37 8.49 1.84
N ASP A 266 23.30 9.80 1.54
CA ASP A 266 24.39 10.57 0.97
C ASP A 266 25.53 10.81 1.99
N PRO A 267 26.80 10.54 1.64
CA PRO A 267 27.95 10.81 2.51
C PRO A 267 28.04 12.27 2.99
N TYR A 268 27.60 13.24 2.18
CA TYR A 268 27.57 14.65 2.56
C TYR A 268 26.59 14.92 3.70
N LEU A 269 25.43 14.27 3.69
CA LEU A 269 24.48 14.41 4.79
C LEU A 269 24.96 13.70 6.06
N LYS A 270 25.67 12.57 5.92
CA LYS A 270 26.36 11.92 7.04
C LYS A 270 27.45 12.81 7.65
N TYR A 271 28.17 13.60 6.86
CA TYR A 271 29.15 14.56 7.36
C TYR A 271 28.52 15.55 8.35
N TRP A 272 27.39 16.16 7.97
CA TRP A 272 26.68 17.14 8.79
C TRP A 272 25.99 16.49 10.00
N LYS A 273 25.39 15.31 9.84
CA LYS A 273 24.68 14.63 10.95
C LYS A 273 25.55 14.42 12.19
N PHE A 274 26.85 14.24 12.00
CA PHE A 274 27.80 13.94 13.07
C PHE A 274 28.79 15.08 13.33
N SER A 275 28.51 16.28 12.82
CA SER A 275 29.19 17.49 13.28
C SER A 275 28.55 18.00 14.56
N ASP A 276 29.37 18.44 15.52
CA ASP A 276 28.94 19.08 16.76
C ASP A 276 28.35 20.48 16.55
N PHE A 277 28.43 21.00 15.33
CA PHE A 277 27.91 22.29 14.89
C PHE A 277 26.77 22.15 13.88
N CYS A 278 26.11 20.99 13.78
CA CYS A 278 24.97 20.82 12.89
C CYS A 278 23.80 21.74 13.32
N PRO A 279 23.25 22.58 12.42
CA PRO A 279 22.17 23.51 12.75
C PRO A 279 20.78 22.86 12.85
N LEU A 280 20.67 21.58 12.48
CA LEU A 280 19.43 20.80 12.60
C LEU A 280 19.57 19.88 13.82
N GLU A 281 18.65 20.00 14.78
CA GLU A 281 18.58 19.11 15.95
C GLU A 281 18.46 17.63 15.54
N GLU A 282 17.76 17.36 14.43
CA GLU A 282 17.59 16.01 13.90
C GLU A 282 17.56 16.02 12.37
N ILE A 283 18.40 15.16 11.78
CA ILE A 283 18.43 14.92 10.33
C ILE A 283 17.58 13.70 9.97
N ARG A 284 16.54 13.95 9.17
CA ARG A 284 15.54 12.98 8.66
C ARG A 284 15.97 12.29 7.35
N LYS A 285 15.04 11.59 6.68
CA LYS A 285 15.31 10.82 5.45
C LYS A 285 15.82 11.65 4.27
N VAL A 286 15.43 12.92 4.16
CA VAL A 286 15.86 13.85 3.10
C VAL A 286 16.17 15.19 3.72
N SER A 287 17.19 15.88 3.22
CA SER A 287 17.50 17.25 3.63
C SER A 287 17.67 18.18 2.44
N ILE A 288 17.24 19.42 2.64
CA ILE A 288 17.47 20.56 1.75
C ILE A 288 18.64 21.36 2.29
N PHE A 289 19.55 21.70 1.39
CA PHE A 289 20.74 22.48 1.63
C PHE A 289 20.67 23.79 0.88
N LEU A 290 20.95 24.89 1.58
CA LEU A 290 21.14 26.21 1.01
C LEU A 290 22.65 26.49 0.93
N SER A 291 23.19 26.53 -0.29
CA SER A 291 24.61 26.79 -0.55
C SER A 291 25.55 25.86 0.24
N GLY A 292 25.14 24.59 0.40
CA GLY A 292 25.87 23.57 1.16
C GLY A 292 25.51 23.47 2.64
N PHE A 293 24.73 24.42 3.17
CA PHE A 293 24.34 24.44 4.57
C PHE A 293 22.99 23.75 4.77
N PRO A 294 22.85 22.77 5.67
CA PRO A 294 21.57 22.08 5.86
C PRO A 294 20.56 23.02 6.54
N VAL A 295 19.43 23.26 5.87
CA VAL A 295 18.40 24.22 6.33
C VAL A 295 17.06 23.57 6.65
N LEU A 296 16.75 22.42 6.05
CA LEU A 296 15.51 21.68 6.29
C LEU A 296 15.75 20.18 6.18
N SER A 297 15.13 19.37 7.04
CA SER A 297 15.01 17.92 6.82
C SER A 297 13.58 17.42 6.98
N PHE A 298 13.21 16.36 6.25
CA PHE A 298 11.86 15.79 6.27
C PHE A 298 11.85 14.28 6.00
N ASP A 299 10.77 13.64 6.44
CA ASP A 299 10.39 12.27 6.05
C ASP A 299 9.33 12.33 4.95
N TYR A 300 9.20 11.25 4.17
CA TYR A 300 8.11 11.15 3.21
C TYR A 300 7.58 9.73 3.04
N GLN A 301 6.34 9.64 2.58
CA GLN A 301 5.65 8.40 2.21
C GLN A 301 5.08 8.54 0.79
N LEU A 302 5.25 7.52 -0.04
CA LEU A 302 4.71 7.50 -1.41
C LEU A 302 3.37 6.77 -1.42
N ILE A 303 2.31 7.44 -1.87
CA ILE A 303 0.97 6.85 -2.02
C ILE A 303 0.45 7.16 -3.43
N GLY A 304 0.46 6.16 -4.31
CA GLY A 304 -0.02 6.32 -5.69
C GLY A 304 0.75 7.42 -6.43
N ALA A 305 0.06 8.51 -6.77
CA ALA A 305 0.63 9.69 -7.44
C ALA A 305 1.11 10.78 -6.46
N GLU A 306 1.02 10.56 -5.16
CA GLU A 306 1.33 11.56 -4.13
C GLU A 306 2.60 11.21 -3.34
N LEU A 307 3.36 12.24 -2.96
CA LEU A 307 4.46 12.20 -2.00
C LEU A 307 4.02 12.98 -0.77
N ILE A 308 3.70 12.26 0.30
CA ILE A 308 3.22 12.84 1.55
C ILE A 308 4.44 13.16 2.41
N VAL A 309 4.60 14.45 2.73
CA VAL A 309 5.71 14.98 3.52
C VAL A 309 5.34 14.90 4.99
N LYS A 310 6.22 14.36 5.82
CA LYS A 310 6.05 14.15 7.26
C LYS A 310 7.27 14.68 8.01
N ASN A 311 7.09 14.99 9.30
CA ASN A 311 8.18 15.33 10.23
C ASN A 311 9.16 16.39 9.72
N VAL A 312 8.65 17.50 9.16
CA VAL A 312 9.50 18.59 8.68
C VAL A 312 10.17 19.29 9.87
N ARG A 313 11.48 19.51 9.74
CA ARG A 313 12.32 20.28 10.67
C ARG A 313 13.07 21.34 9.86
N ILE A 314 12.90 22.60 10.22
CA ILE A 314 13.61 23.75 9.65
C ILE A 314 14.62 24.21 10.68
N SER A 315 15.80 24.67 10.25
CA SER A 315 16.75 25.31 11.16
C SER A 315 16.20 26.65 11.64
N ASP A 316 16.30 26.91 12.94
CA ASP A 316 15.85 28.16 13.58
C ASP A 316 16.34 29.42 12.85
N SER A 317 17.56 29.36 12.32
CA SER A 317 18.21 30.46 11.58
C SER A 317 17.63 30.73 10.18
N HIS A 318 16.67 29.92 9.72
CA HIS A 318 16.11 29.98 8.36
C HIS A 318 14.58 29.74 8.34
N GLU A 319 13.88 29.92 9.46
CA GLU A 319 12.41 29.81 9.52
C GLU A 319 11.72 30.76 8.53
N GLU A 320 12.27 31.96 8.32
CA GLU A 320 11.77 32.93 7.34
C GLU A 320 11.75 32.42 5.88
N LEU A 321 12.47 31.34 5.56
CA LEU A 321 12.54 30.75 4.22
C LEU A 321 11.55 29.59 4.03
N GLN A 322 10.65 29.34 4.99
CA GLN A 322 9.74 28.18 4.97
C GLN A 322 9.00 28.01 3.63
N GLU A 323 8.42 29.08 3.08
CA GLU A 323 7.70 29.00 1.80
C GLU A 323 8.63 28.62 0.64
N GLU A 324 9.82 29.22 0.56
CA GLU A 324 10.83 28.93 -0.45
C GLU A 324 11.29 27.47 -0.37
N LEU A 325 11.49 26.97 0.85
CA LEU A 325 11.86 25.58 1.10
C LEU A 325 10.74 24.60 0.74
N PHE A 326 9.47 24.97 0.95
CA PHE A 326 8.33 24.15 0.53
C PHE A 326 8.16 24.08 -0.99
N ILE A 327 8.53 25.13 -1.73
CA ILE A 327 8.61 25.08 -3.19
C ILE A 327 9.64 24.03 -3.63
N GLN A 328 10.81 24.00 -2.99
CA GLN A 328 11.85 23.02 -3.28
C GLN A 328 11.38 21.57 -3.00
N ILE A 329 10.57 21.34 -1.97
CA ILE A 329 9.94 20.02 -1.72
C ILE A 329 8.94 19.64 -2.83
N ARG A 330 8.19 20.61 -3.37
CA ARG A 330 7.26 20.35 -4.49
C ARG A 330 8.03 19.98 -5.76
N GLU A 331 9.06 20.74 -6.12
CA GLU A 331 9.93 20.44 -7.26
C GLU A 331 10.57 19.06 -7.12
N TYR A 332 11.03 18.71 -5.92
CA TYR A 332 11.53 17.37 -5.61
C TYR A 332 10.52 16.26 -5.85
N ALA A 333 9.25 16.46 -5.48
CA ALA A 333 8.19 15.48 -5.75
C ALA A 333 7.85 15.41 -7.24
N GLU A 334 7.79 16.55 -7.94
CA GLU A 334 7.48 16.63 -9.36
C GLU A 334 8.54 15.93 -10.22
N ASN A 335 9.81 16.10 -9.88
CA ASN A 335 10.93 15.39 -10.51
C ASN A 335 10.82 13.85 -10.36
N ARG A 336 10.01 13.37 -9.42
CA ARG A 336 9.70 11.95 -9.19
C ARG A 336 8.36 11.52 -9.81
N GLY A 337 7.72 12.40 -10.59
CA GLY A 337 6.38 12.20 -11.14
C GLY A 337 5.30 12.09 -10.05
N LYS A 338 5.49 12.78 -8.92
CA LYS A 338 4.58 12.80 -7.78
C LYS A 338 4.10 14.21 -7.48
N LYS A 339 2.91 14.32 -6.87
CA LYS A 339 2.40 15.54 -6.28
C LYS A 339 2.77 15.59 -4.80
N ALA A 340 3.47 16.63 -4.34
CA ALA A 340 3.78 16.80 -2.93
C ALA A 340 2.52 17.18 -2.12
N ILE A 341 2.34 16.55 -0.96
CA ILE A 341 1.36 16.92 0.07
C ILE A 341 2.16 17.38 1.29
N LEU A 342 2.18 18.69 1.54
CA LEU A 342 2.96 19.33 2.62
C LEU A 342 2.28 19.15 3.99
N PRO A 343 3.02 19.26 5.11
CA PRO A 343 2.51 18.95 6.45
C PRO A 343 1.31 19.80 6.89
N GLU A 344 1.23 21.08 6.52
CA GLU A 344 0.08 21.95 6.86
C GLU A 344 -1.20 21.47 6.17
N LEU A 345 -1.09 21.18 4.87
CA LEU A 345 -2.19 20.59 4.08
C LEU A 345 -2.50 19.16 4.52
N TYR A 346 -1.52 18.42 5.02
CA TYR A 346 -1.69 17.09 5.59
C TYR A 346 -2.39 17.16 6.94
N SER A 347 -1.99 18.06 7.84
CA SER A 347 -2.59 18.21 9.16
C SER A 347 -4.02 18.71 9.06
N ASP A 348 -4.33 19.62 8.13
CA ASP A 348 -5.70 20.12 7.97
C ASP A 348 -6.59 19.08 7.30
N LYS A 349 -6.08 18.39 6.27
CA LYS A 349 -6.81 17.29 5.62
C LYS A 349 -6.98 16.10 6.55
N VAL A 350 -5.98 15.74 7.36
CA VAL A 350 -6.08 14.70 8.38
C VAL A 350 -7.01 15.16 9.49
N LYS A 351 -6.94 16.41 9.98
CA LYS A 351 -7.92 16.93 10.98
C LYS A 351 -9.36 16.88 10.45
N GLU A 352 -9.59 17.32 9.22
CA GLU A 352 -10.91 17.25 8.56
C GLU A 352 -11.37 15.79 8.39
N GLN A 353 -10.49 14.93 7.87
CA GLN A 353 -10.78 13.50 7.68
C GLN A 353 -10.99 12.78 9.02
N SER A 354 -10.23 13.13 10.05
CA SER A 354 -10.34 12.60 11.40
C SER A 354 -11.58 13.11 12.10
N SER A 355 -12.00 14.35 11.90
CA SER A 355 -13.28 14.87 12.41
C SER A 355 -14.46 14.15 11.75
N ASN A 356 -14.42 13.95 10.44
CA ASN A 356 -15.41 13.14 9.73
C ASN A 356 -15.39 11.68 10.21
N PHE A 357 -14.21 11.09 10.37
CA PHE A 357 -14.02 9.73 10.87
C PHE A 357 -14.51 9.57 12.32
N ALA A 358 -14.22 10.54 13.18
CA ALA A 358 -14.69 10.62 14.56
C ALA A 358 -16.21 10.69 14.64
N LYS A 359 -16.83 11.61 13.87
CA LYS A 359 -18.29 11.70 13.74
C LYS A 359 -18.89 10.37 13.30
N ILE A 360 -18.29 9.71 12.31
CA ILE A 360 -18.72 8.40 11.84
C ILE A 360 -18.62 7.32 12.93
N LEU A 361 -17.53 7.29 13.70
CA LEU A 361 -17.34 6.34 14.79
C LEU A 361 -18.35 6.56 15.92
N LEU A 362 -18.55 7.81 16.33
CA LEU A 362 -19.50 8.22 17.38
C LEU A 362 -20.97 7.95 16.97
N GLU A 363 -21.36 8.26 15.73
CA GLU A 363 -22.67 7.93 15.16
C GLU A 363 -22.98 6.44 15.27
N ARG A 364 -21.96 5.60 15.11
CA ARG A 364 -22.05 4.15 15.19
C ARG A 364 -21.95 3.60 16.60
N GLY A 365 -21.73 4.44 17.60
CA GLY A 365 -21.63 4.04 18.99
C GLY A 365 -20.25 3.54 19.38
N TYR A 366 -19.18 3.89 18.67
CA TYR A 366 -17.82 3.75 19.19
C TYR A 366 -17.51 4.90 20.15
N ILE A 367 -16.86 4.57 21.25
CA ILE A 367 -16.33 5.53 22.21
C ILE A 367 -14.86 5.25 22.43
N LYS A 368 -14.13 6.33 22.68
CA LYS A 368 -12.71 6.31 22.98
C LYS A 368 -12.47 5.72 24.37
N THR A 369 -11.42 4.91 24.50
CA THR A 369 -10.85 4.45 25.78
C THR A 369 -9.38 4.85 25.84
N ASN A 370 -8.71 4.52 26.95
CA ASN A 370 -7.28 4.78 27.14
C ASN A 370 -6.38 3.90 26.25
N TYR A 371 -6.88 2.77 25.73
CA TYR A 371 -6.06 1.78 25.00
C TYR A 371 -6.54 1.52 23.57
N GLY A 372 -7.57 2.23 23.10
CA GLY A 372 -8.17 2.07 21.79
C GLY A 372 -9.60 2.59 21.81
N PHE A 373 -10.51 1.89 21.16
CA PHE A 373 -11.93 2.22 21.22
C PHE A 373 -12.76 0.98 21.54
N ILE A 374 -13.80 1.19 22.35
CA ILE A 374 -14.84 0.20 22.63
C ILE A 374 -16.13 0.67 21.97
N HIS A 375 -17.02 -0.27 21.71
CA HIS A 375 -18.37 0.09 21.35
C HIS A 375 -19.15 0.41 22.64
N SER A 376 -19.78 1.58 22.73
CA SER A 376 -20.41 2.16 23.92
C SER A 376 -21.48 1.28 24.58
N LEU A 377 -21.95 0.25 23.89
CA LEU A 377 -22.90 -0.73 24.40
C LEU A 377 -22.25 -1.85 25.25
N ASN A 378 -20.92 -1.84 25.43
CA ASN A 378 -20.18 -2.78 26.28
C ASN A 378 -19.70 -2.19 27.61
N ILE A 379 -20.06 -0.95 27.96
CA ILE A 379 -19.84 -0.46 29.32
C ILE A 379 -20.81 -1.21 30.25
N SER A 380 -20.26 -1.96 31.21
CA SER A 380 -21.06 -2.60 32.26
C SER A 380 -21.80 -1.53 33.07
N LYS A 381 -23.05 -1.83 33.46
CA LYS A 381 -23.91 -0.95 34.29
C LYS A 381 -23.24 -0.33 35.52
N SER A 382 -22.13 -0.89 36.01
CA SER A 382 -21.37 -0.38 37.15
C SER A 382 -20.49 0.85 36.88
N GLN A 383 -20.30 1.27 35.63
CA GLN A 383 -19.51 2.48 35.29
C GLN A 383 -20.34 3.64 34.71
N VAL A 384 -21.66 3.46 34.58
CA VAL A 384 -22.58 4.50 34.08
C VAL A 384 -23.45 4.99 35.24
N ASN A 385 -22.86 5.78 36.13
CA ASN A 385 -23.66 6.60 37.03
C ASN A 385 -24.18 7.82 36.25
N GLU A 386 -25.48 8.05 36.34
CA GLU A 386 -26.24 9.27 36.02
C GLU A 386 -26.78 9.58 34.60
N TYR A 387 -26.76 8.65 33.63
CA TYR A 387 -27.61 8.84 32.43
C TYR A 387 -28.43 7.59 32.07
N SER A 388 -29.75 7.75 32.27
CA SER A 388 -30.88 6.99 31.74
C SER A 388 -30.67 5.50 31.42
N SER A 389 -31.28 4.70 32.30
CA SER A 389 -31.67 3.31 32.10
C SER A 389 -32.36 3.06 30.75
N GLN A 390 -31.71 2.35 29.82
CA GLN A 390 -32.32 1.46 28.80
C GLN A 390 -31.27 0.93 27.80
N TYR A 391 -30.42 -0.03 28.18
CA TYR A 391 -29.60 -0.74 27.18
C TYR A 391 -29.31 -2.19 27.60
N PRO A 392 -29.72 -3.21 26.83
CA PRO A 392 -29.13 -4.53 26.86
C PRO A 392 -28.01 -4.70 25.82
N LEU A 393 -27.06 -5.55 26.20
CA LEU A 393 -25.81 -5.96 25.57
C LEU A 393 -25.91 -6.26 24.05
N SER A 394 -25.17 -5.52 23.22
CA SER A 394 -25.00 -5.83 21.79
C SER A 394 -23.60 -5.45 21.27
N SER A 395 -22.88 -6.47 20.81
CA SER A 395 -21.49 -6.44 20.38
C SER A 395 -21.30 -6.32 18.85
N LEU A 396 -20.21 -5.63 18.47
CA LEU A 396 -19.34 -5.81 17.29
C LEU A 396 -19.90 -5.58 15.87
N PHE A 397 -19.87 -4.34 15.31
CA PHE A 397 -19.75 -4.14 13.83
C PHE A 397 -19.00 -2.85 13.39
N PRO A 398 -17.68 -2.91 13.22
CA PRO A 398 -16.91 -1.87 12.49
C PRO A 398 -16.90 -2.15 10.95
N LEU A 399 -16.72 -1.16 10.07
CA LEU A 399 -17.22 -1.25 8.67
C LEU A 399 -16.20 -1.36 7.52
N LEU A 400 -16.66 -2.02 6.44
CA LEU A 400 -16.15 -2.03 5.05
C LEU A 400 -16.73 -0.90 4.17
N PHE A 401 -17.52 0.01 4.74
CA PHE A 401 -17.88 1.29 4.14
C PHE A 401 -18.36 2.31 5.16
N ASP A 402 -18.20 3.59 4.82
CA ASP A 402 -19.00 4.64 5.42
C ASP A 402 -20.51 4.29 5.32
N LEU A 403 -21.16 3.84 6.40
CA LEU A 403 -22.62 3.74 6.55
C LEU A 403 -23.31 5.04 6.11
N GLN A 404 -22.60 6.18 6.09
CA GLN A 404 -23.17 7.39 5.53
C GLN A 404 -23.46 7.23 4.02
N SER A 405 -22.68 6.48 3.24
CA SER A 405 -23.04 6.15 1.83
C SER A 405 -24.30 5.30 1.66
N GLN A 406 -24.77 4.70 2.76
CA GLN A 406 -26.02 3.95 2.81
C GLN A 406 -27.16 4.79 3.40
N SER A 407 -26.83 5.94 4.01
CA SER A 407 -27.84 6.88 4.47
C SER A 407 -28.53 7.55 3.30
N LEU A 408 -29.84 7.79 3.41
CA LEU A 408 -30.64 8.49 2.41
C LEU A 408 -30.02 9.83 1.94
N GLU A 409 -29.15 10.44 2.75
CA GLU A 409 -28.51 11.74 2.46
C GLU A 409 -27.20 11.63 1.64
N LYS A 410 -26.55 10.46 1.63
CA LYS A 410 -25.20 10.24 1.05
C LYS A 410 -25.11 9.04 0.09
N GLN A 411 -26.26 8.59 -0.44
CA GLN A 411 -26.32 7.64 -1.58
C GLN A 411 -25.58 8.19 -2.81
N PHE A 412 -25.02 7.32 -3.65
CA PHE A 412 -24.32 7.71 -4.87
C PHE A 412 -25.26 8.47 -5.82
N LYS A 413 -24.86 9.67 -6.21
CA LYS A 413 -25.64 10.60 -7.04
C LYS A 413 -25.17 10.63 -8.49
N ASN A 414 -23.94 10.17 -8.76
CA ASN A 414 -23.34 10.21 -10.10
C ASN A 414 -22.45 8.99 -10.41
N LYS A 415 -22.06 8.86 -11.68
CA LYS A 415 -21.20 7.76 -12.19
C LYS A 415 -19.83 7.73 -11.51
N GLN A 416 -19.22 8.89 -11.25
CA GLN A 416 -17.85 8.99 -10.76
C GLN A 416 -17.72 8.49 -9.31
N GLU A 417 -18.70 8.79 -8.46
CA GLU A 417 -18.80 8.26 -7.10
C GLU A 417 -18.84 6.72 -7.11
N ILE A 418 -19.72 6.13 -7.93
CA ILE A 418 -19.84 4.67 -8.06
C ILE A 418 -18.50 4.05 -8.48
N LEU A 419 -17.84 4.60 -9.51
CA LEU A 419 -16.58 4.06 -10.04
C LEU A 419 -15.42 4.20 -9.05
N THR A 420 -15.38 5.31 -8.30
CA THR A 420 -14.35 5.58 -7.31
C THR A 420 -14.47 4.59 -6.16
N GLU A 421 -15.69 4.39 -5.65
CA GLU A 421 -15.94 3.52 -4.51
C GLU A 421 -15.79 2.03 -4.83
N VAL A 422 -16.28 1.57 -5.99
CA VAL A 422 -16.06 0.19 -6.45
C VAL A 422 -14.56 -0.12 -6.57
N LYS A 423 -13.75 0.85 -7.03
CA LYS A 423 -12.30 0.66 -7.18
C LYS A 423 -11.58 0.56 -5.84
N LYS A 424 -11.92 1.44 -4.89
CA LYS A 424 -11.26 1.54 -3.58
C LYS A 424 -11.39 0.26 -2.75
N LEU A 425 -12.56 -0.39 -2.79
CA LEU A 425 -12.88 -1.54 -1.93
C LEU A 425 -11.97 -2.76 -2.08
N GLY A 426 -11.45 -3.00 -3.28
CA GLY A 426 -10.74 -4.26 -3.57
C GLY A 426 -11.62 -5.51 -3.49
N LEU A 427 -12.96 -5.39 -3.52
CA LEU A 427 -13.89 -6.53 -3.47
C LEU A 427 -14.96 -6.43 -4.57
N PRO A 428 -15.33 -7.56 -5.22
CA PRO A 428 -16.49 -7.59 -6.10
C PRO A 428 -17.78 -7.36 -5.31
N LEU A 429 -18.57 -6.37 -5.72
CA LEU A 429 -19.84 -6.05 -5.06
C LEU A 429 -21.02 -6.70 -5.79
N PRO A 430 -21.95 -7.37 -5.07
CA PRO A 430 -23.22 -7.75 -5.67
C PRO A 430 -23.95 -6.53 -6.25
N ARG A 431 -24.63 -6.69 -7.39
CA ARG A 431 -25.44 -5.62 -7.99
C ARG A 431 -26.44 -5.02 -6.99
N ILE A 432 -27.02 -5.88 -6.17
CA ILE A 432 -27.97 -5.52 -5.12
C ILE A 432 -27.32 -4.57 -4.09
N SER A 433 -26.11 -4.89 -3.64
CA SER A 433 -25.33 -4.06 -2.72
C SER A 433 -25.05 -2.67 -3.30
N LEU A 434 -24.76 -2.57 -4.60
CA LEU A 434 -24.56 -1.29 -5.29
C LEU A 434 -25.85 -0.47 -5.41
N LEU A 435 -26.98 -1.12 -5.74
CA LEU A 435 -28.28 -0.46 -5.80
C LEU A 435 -28.68 0.14 -4.46
N ASN A 436 -28.41 -0.55 -3.35
CA ASN A 436 -28.74 -0.05 -2.01
C ASN A 436 -27.97 1.23 -1.67
N ARG A 437 -26.75 1.36 -2.19
CA ARG A 437 -25.86 2.51 -2.03
C ARG A 437 -26.08 3.61 -3.07
N THR A 438 -26.98 3.41 -4.04
CA THR A 438 -27.26 4.39 -5.12
C THR A 438 -28.59 5.08 -4.87
N ASP A 439 -28.64 6.36 -5.24
CA ASP A 439 -29.87 7.16 -5.18
C ASP A 439 -31.00 6.48 -5.95
N ARG A 440 -32.20 6.44 -5.37
CA ARG A 440 -33.38 5.78 -5.97
C ARG A 440 -33.65 6.28 -7.40
N SER A 441 -33.45 7.57 -7.65
CA SER A 441 -33.63 8.20 -8.97
C SER A 441 -32.49 7.90 -9.97
N LYS A 442 -31.40 7.28 -9.52
CA LYS A 442 -30.16 7.07 -10.28
C LYS A 442 -29.79 5.60 -10.46
N THR A 443 -30.68 4.67 -10.12
CA THR A 443 -30.43 3.21 -10.22
C THR A 443 -30.05 2.75 -11.64
N ASP A 444 -30.50 3.44 -12.68
CA ASP A 444 -30.14 3.15 -14.08
C ASP A 444 -28.66 3.44 -14.41
N LEU A 445 -27.98 4.29 -13.63
CA LEU A 445 -26.55 4.58 -13.83
C LEU A 445 -25.69 3.32 -13.76
N ILE A 446 -26.03 2.36 -12.89
CA ILE A 446 -25.30 1.10 -12.78
C ILE A 446 -25.39 0.30 -14.08
N ASN A 447 -26.60 0.19 -14.66
CA ASN A 447 -26.80 -0.51 -15.93
C ASN A 447 -26.05 0.20 -17.05
N GLN A 448 -26.09 1.54 -17.07
CA GLN A 448 -25.37 2.35 -18.04
C GLN A 448 -23.85 2.12 -17.95
N LEU A 449 -23.27 2.13 -16.76
CA LEU A 449 -21.84 1.85 -16.54
C LEU A 449 -21.43 0.44 -17.00
N ILE A 450 -22.33 -0.54 -16.90
CA ILE A 450 -22.09 -1.91 -17.41
C ILE A 450 -22.16 -1.95 -18.95
N ILE A 451 -23.10 -1.22 -19.55
CA ILE A 451 -23.24 -1.09 -21.02
C ILE A 451 -22.02 -0.35 -21.61
N ASP A 452 -21.59 0.72 -20.95
CA ASP A 452 -20.42 1.55 -21.28
C ASP A 452 -19.09 0.79 -21.03
N LYS A 453 -19.17 -0.40 -20.44
CA LYS A 453 -18.05 -1.28 -20.07
C LYS A 453 -17.07 -0.63 -19.08
N GLU A 454 -17.53 0.24 -18.21
CA GLU A 454 -16.75 0.81 -17.11
C GLU A 454 -16.83 -0.04 -15.84
N LEU A 455 -17.95 -0.74 -15.68
CA LEU A 455 -18.14 -1.81 -14.71
C LEU A 455 -18.26 -3.16 -15.44
N THR A 456 -17.78 -4.21 -14.79
CA THR A 456 -17.83 -5.58 -15.32
C THR A 456 -18.49 -6.51 -14.32
N ILE A 457 -19.42 -7.34 -14.81
CA ILE A 457 -20.08 -8.39 -14.03
C ILE A 457 -19.37 -9.73 -14.29
N GLY A 458 -19.02 -10.45 -13.23
CA GLY A 458 -18.41 -11.76 -13.37
C GLY A 458 -18.22 -12.50 -12.06
N LYS A 459 -17.60 -13.68 -12.15
CA LYS A 459 -17.22 -14.50 -11.00
C LYS A 459 -15.70 -14.45 -10.85
N PHE A 460 -15.24 -13.66 -9.88
CA PHE A 460 -13.83 -13.30 -9.71
C PHE A 460 -13.18 -14.12 -8.61
N GLY A 461 -12.25 -15.02 -8.96
CA GLY A 461 -11.53 -15.80 -7.95
C GLY A 461 -12.44 -16.64 -7.04
N TYR A 462 -12.17 -16.55 -5.73
CA TYR A 462 -12.95 -17.18 -4.66
C TYR A 462 -14.15 -16.33 -4.21
N PHE A 463 -14.25 -15.07 -4.66
CA PHE A 463 -15.35 -14.17 -4.30
C PHE A 463 -16.68 -14.62 -4.88
N TYR A 464 -17.78 -14.13 -4.32
CA TYR A 464 -19.11 -14.25 -4.93
C TYR A 464 -19.17 -13.56 -6.29
N ARG A 465 -20.13 -13.97 -7.11
CA ARG A 465 -20.38 -13.30 -8.39
C ARG A 465 -20.77 -11.86 -8.11
N GLY A 466 -20.09 -10.90 -8.72
CA GLY A 466 -20.20 -9.49 -8.38
C GLY A 466 -19.81 -8.57 -9.52
N ILE A 467 -19.72 -7.29 -9.19
CA ILE A 467 -19.38 -6.19 -10.07
C ILE A 467 -18.06 -5.59 -9.60
N ILE A 468 -17.13 -5.39 -10.53
CA ILE A 468 -15.86 -4.69 -10.32
C ILE A 468 -15.71 -3.58 -11.34
N LYS A 469 -14.76 -2.67 -11.11
CA LYS A 469 -14.32 -1.74 -12.15
C LYS A 469 -13.60 -2.52 -13.24
N THR A 470 -13.90 -2.23 -14.51
CA THR A 470 -13.33 -2.95 -15.67
C THR A 470 -11.80 -2.91 -15.68
N SER A 471 -11.19 -1.81 -15.22
CA SER A 471 -9.72 -1.69 -15.12
C SER A 471 -9.10 -2.71 -14.16
N ASP A 472 -9.86 -3.19 -13.18
CA ASP A 472 -9.37 -4.07 -12.13
C ASP A 472 -9.51 -5.55 -12.52
N PHE A 473 -10.04 -5.85 -13.72
CA PHE A 473 -10.21 -7.22 -14.18
C PHE A 473 -8.91 -8.04 -14.12
N GLY A 474 -7.77 -7.47 -14.49
CA GLY A 474 -6.49 -8.17 -14.47
C GLY A 474 -6.04 -8.57 -13.07
N LEU A 475 -6.40 -7.78 -12.04
CA LEU A 475 -6.17 -8.11 -10.64
C LEU A 475 -6.97 -9.35 -10.23
N PHE A 476 -8.27 -9.34 -10.54
CA PHE A 476 -9.22 -10.38 -10.12
C PHE A 476 -9.20 -11.65 -10.97
N SER A 477 -8.79 -11.56 -12.23
CA SER A 477 -8.63 -12.72 -13.10
C SER A 477 -7.37 -13.52 -12.75
N LYS A 478 -6.32 -12.85 -12.26
CA LYS A 478 -5.05 -13.47 -11.89
C LYS A 478 -5.18 -14.41 -10.70
N ILE A 479 -6.01 -14.09 -9.71
CA ILE A 479 -6.12 -14.85 -8.45
C ILE A 479 -6.73 -16.26 -8.59
N ARG A 480 -7.13 -16.66 -9.81
CA ARG A 480 -7.59 -18.01 -10.10
C ARG A 480 -6.77 -18.66 -11.20
N GLY A 481 -6.37 -19.91 -10.98
CA GLY A 481 -5.65 -20.69 -11.98
C GLY A 481 -6.51 -21.01 -13.21
N LYS A 482 -5.86 -21.23 -14.35
CA LYS A 482 -6.51 -21.72 -15.58
C LYS A 482 -7.21 -23.04 -15.27
N THR A 483 -8.50 -23.11 -15.56
CA THR A 483 -9.30 -24.33 -15.37
C THR A 483 -9.42 -25.05 -16.71
N GLN A 484 -9.24 -26.37 -16.74
CA GLN A 484 -9.40 -27.12 -17.98
C GLN A 484 -10.89 -27.14 -18.38
N LEU A 485 -11.19 -26.69 -19.59
CA LEU A 485 -12.56 -26.60 -20.09
C LEU A 485 -13.01 -27.94 -20.69
N GLY A 486 -14.20 -28.39 -20.29
CA GLY A 486 -14.86 -29.56 -20.89
C GLY A 486 -15.34 -29.30 -22.32
N ILE A 487 -15.81 -30.37 -22.98
CA ILE A 487 -16.26 -30.31 -24.38
C ILE A 487 -17.45 -29.35 -24.56
N VAL A 488 -18.39 -29.35 -23.60
CA VAL A 488 -19.58 -28.49 -23.64
C VAL A 488 -19.17 -27.02 -23.47
N GLU A 489 -18.31 -26.71 -22.50
CA GLU A 489 -17.77 -25.37 -22.28
C GLU A 489 -17.05 -24.85 -23.53
N GLN A 490 -16.23 -25.68 -24.18
CA GLN A 490 -15.54 -25.30 -25.42
C GLN A 490 -16.53 -25.01 -26.57
N ARG A 491 -17.60 -25.81 -26.72
CA ARG A 491 -18.64 -25.55 -27.74
C ARG A 491 -19.39 -24.24 -27.48
N ILE A 492 -19.74 -23.97 -26.22
CA ILE A 492 -20.37 -22.70 -25.82
C ILE A 492 -19.43 -21.53 -26.08
N LEU A 493 -18.16 -21.62 -25.67
CA LEU A 493 -17.16 -20.56 -25.87
C LEU A 493 -16.95 -20.25 -27.36
N ARG A 494 -16.85 -21.27 -28.23
CA ARG A 494 -16.77 -21.08 -29.69
C ARG A 494 -17.98 -20.31 -30.23
N THR A 495 -19.18 -20.66 -29.75
CA THR A 495 -20.43 -19.98 -30.15
C THR A 495 -20.42 -18.51 -29.75
N ILE A 496 -19.96 -18.21 -28.52
CA ILE A 496 -19.82 -16.84 -28.01
C ILE A 496 -18.78 -16.06 -28.83
N LYS A 497 -17.61 -16.66 -29.11
CA LYS A 497 -16.55 -16.03 -29.93
C LYS A 497 -17.03 -15.70 -31.35
N GLN A 498 -17.81 -16.58 -31.98
CA GLN A 498 -18.37 -16.36 -33.31
C GLN A 498 -19.39 -15.21 -33.35
N LYS A 499 -20.30 -15.15 -32.39
CA LYS A 499 -21.38 -14.15 -32.37
C LYS A 499 -20.97 -12.83 -31.71
N ARG A 500 -19.85 -12.80 -30.96
CA ARG A 500 -19.32 -11.70 -30.14
C ARG A 500 -20.21 -11.25 -28.97
N ARG A 501 -21.54 -11.26 -29.13
CA ARG A 501 -22.56 -10.93 -28.13
C ARG A 501 -23.75 -11.88 -28.31
N ILE A 502 -24.11 -12.63 -27.28
CA ILE A 502 -25.19 -13.63 -27.38
C ILE A 502 -25.94 -13.82 -26.04
N SER A 503 -27.25 -14.04 -26.07
CA SER A 503 -28.06 -14.33 -24.88
C SER A 503 -27.98 -15.81 -24.50
N THR A 504 -28.26 -16.16 -23.24
CA THR A 504 -28.35 -17.56 -22.80
C THR A 504 -29.37 -18.35 -23.62
N GLU A 505 -30.53 -17.77 -23.92
CA GLU A 505 -31.58 -18.42 -24.71
C GLU A 505 -31.11 -18.75 -26.14
N ASN A 506 -30.36 -17.84 -26.76
CA ASN A 506 -29.83 -18.07 -28.11
C ASN A 506 -28.74 -19.16 -28.11
N ILE A 507 -27.87 -19.20 -27.10
CA ILE A 507 -26.88 -20.28 -26.95
C ILE A 507 -27.60 -21.63 -26.78
N LYS A 508 -28.61 -21.67 -25.91
CA LYS A 508 -29.41 -22.85 -25.62
C LYS A 508 -30.09 -23.42 -26.87
N ASN A 509 -30.77 -22.55 -27.63
CA ASN A 509 -31.48 -22.94 -28.84
C ASN A 509 -30.51 -23.38 -29.95
N GLN A 510 -29.36 -22.70 -30.09
CA GLN A 510 -28.38 -23.03 -31.12
C GLN A 510 -27.63 -24.35 -30.85
N LEU A 511 -27.39 -24.68 -29.57
CA LEU A 511 -26.64 -25.87 -29.17
C LEU A 511 -27.51 -27.03 -28.70
N ASN A 512 -28.84 -26.86 -28.67
CA ASN A 512 -29.82 -27.82 -28.18
C ASN A 512 -29.45 -28.39 -26.78
N LEU A 513 -29.12 -27.50 -25.84
CA LEU A 513 -28.71 -27.86 -24.47
C LEU A 513 -29.86 -27.68 -23.47
N THR A 514 -29.84 -28.45 -22.39
CA THR A 514 -30.80 -28.28 -21.28
C THR A 514 -30.44 -27.08 -20.42
N GLU A 515 -31.43 -26.48 -19.75
CA GLU A 515 -31.24 -25.32 -18.86
C GLU A 515 -30.21 -25.57 -17.74
N PRO A 516 -30.22 -26.71 -17.03
CA PRO A 516 -29.22 -26.96 -15.98
C PRO A 516 -27.80 -27.04 -16.54
N LEU A 517 -27.64 -27.68 -17.72
CA LEU A 517 -26.34 -27.88 -18.35
C LEU A 517 -25.75 -26.55 -18.82
N ILE A 518 -26.54 -25.72 -19.52
CA ILE A 518 -26.05 -24.41 -19.98
C ILE A 518 -25.69 -23.47 -18.83
N GLN A 519 -26.49 -23.43 -17.75
CA GLN A 519 -26.20 -22.60 -16.58
C GLN A 519 -24.90 -23.04 -15.90
N THR A 520 -24.68 -24.36 -15.80
CA THR A 520 -23.47 -24.93 -15.20
C THR A 520 -22.24 -24.62 -16.04
N SER A 521 -22.32 -24.81 -17.36
CA SER A 521 -21.19 -24.56 -18.26
C SER A 521 -20.87 -23.07 -18.41
N LEU A 522 -21.87 -22.18 -18.45
CA LEU A 522 -21.63 -20.72 -18.42
C LEU A 522 -20.96 -20.28 -17.12
N LEU A 523 -21.39 -20.83 -15.98
CA LEU A 523 -20.74 -20.58 -14.70
C LEU A 523 -19.28 -21.07 -14.70
N ASN A 524 -18.99 -22.23 -15.30
CA ASN A 524 -17.63 -22.74 -15.43
C ASN A 524 -16.75 -21.84 -16.31
N LEU A 525 -17.29 -21.33 -17.41
CA LEU A 525 -16.61 -20.38 -18.29
C LEU A 525 -16.37 -19.01 -17.61
N GLU A 526 -17.35 -18.48 -16.87
CA GLU A 526 -17.16 -17.27 -16.06
C GLU A 526 -16.07 -17.48 -15.01
N LYS A 527 -16.09 -18.62 -14.32
CA LYS A 527 -15.08 -19.01 -13.32
C LYS A 527 -13.68 -19.14 -13.91
N ALA A 528 -13.58 -19.54 -15.18
CA ALA A 528 -12.32 -19.61 -15.91
C ALA A 528 -11.88 -18.26 -16.49
N ASN A 529 -12.68 -17.20 -16.31
CA ASN A 529 -12.48 -15.87 -16.89
C ASN A 529 -12.46 -15.84 -18.43
N GLU A 530 -13.06 -16.83 -19.09
CA GLU A 530 -13.14 -16.94 -20.55
C GLU A 530 -14.28 -16.09 -21.14
N ILE A 531 -15.32 -15.87 -20.33
CA ILE A 531 -16.48 -15.07 -20.71
C ILE A 531 -16.84 -14.08 -19.61
N ILE A 532 -17.51 -13.01 -20.03
CA ILE A 532 -18.02 -11.94 -19.18
C ILE A 532 -19.51 -11.73 -19.48
N GLN A 533 -20.28 -11.40 -18.45
CA GLN A 533 -21.65 -10.94 -18.63
C GLN A 533 -21.68 -9.41 -18.71
N THR A 534 -22.40 -8.89 -19.71
CA THR A 534 -22.77 -7.48 -19.80
C THR A 534 -24.28 -7.36 -20.08
N LEU A 535 -24.76 -6.15 -20.31
CA LEU A 535 -26.14 -5.86 -20.65
C LEU A 535 -26.23 -5.42 -22.12
N SER A 536 -27.31 -5.81 -22.77
CA SER A 536 -27.76 -5.21 -24.03
C SER A 536 -28.35 -3.83 -23.78
N THR A 537 -28.60 -3.07 -24.85
CA THR A 537 -29.29 -1.76 -24.80
C THR A 537 -30.68 -1.83 -24.16
N ASN A 538 -31.31 -3.01 -24.20
CA ASN A 538 -32.60 -3.28 -23.56
C ASN A 538 -32.45 -3.87 -22.15
N ASN A 539 -31.30 -3.71 -21.48
CA ASN A 539 -30.98 -4.23 -20.16
C ASN A 539 -31.12 -5.77 -20.00
N LYS A 540 -31.10 -6.53 -21.11
CA LYS A 540 -31.06 -8.00 -21.07
C LYS A 540 -29.62 -8.50 -20.94
N PRO A 541 -29.35 -9.52 -20.09
CA PRO A 541 -28.03 -10.09 -19.93
C PRO A 541 -27.55 -10.76 -21.22
N ILE A 542 -26.31 -10.47 -21.60
CA ILE A 542 -25.63 -11.06 -22.75
C ILE A 542 -24.22 -11.48 -22.38
N TRP A 543 -23.74 -12.52 -23.03
CA TRP A 543 -22.42 -13.10 -22.86
C TRP A 543 -21.49 -12.60 -23.95
N MET A 544 -20.26 -12.27 -23.55
CA MET A 544 -19.17 -11.86 -24.43
C MET A 544 -17.92 -12.65 -24.10
N ASP A 545 -17.10 -12.88 -25.12
CA ASP A 545 -15.74 -13.37 -24.96
C ASP A 545 -14.91 -12.36 -24.16
N ALA A 546 -14.20 -12.82 -23.12
CA ALA A 546 -13.46 -11.93 -22.24
C ALA A 546 -12.31 -11.22 -22.98
N GLU A 547 -11.55 -11.96 -23.79
CA GLU A 547 -10.44 -11.41 -24.56
C GLU A 547 -10.92 -10.27 -25.49
N ALA A 548 -11.99 -10.51 -26.25
CA ALA A 548 -12.60 -9.48 -27.09
C ALA A 548 -13.24 -8.33 -26.29
N TYR A 549 -13.81 -8.60 -25.12
CA TYR A 549 -14.43 -7.58 -24.27
C TYR A 549 -13.40 -6.55 -23.77
N PHE A 550 -12.21 -7.04 -23.45
CA PHE A 550 -11.12 -6.29 -22.82
C PHE A 550 -10.05 -5.79 -23.79
N LYS A 551 -10.13 -6.15 -25.07
CA LYS A 551 -9.24 -5.64 -26.12
C LYS A 551 -9.24 -4.10 -26.11
N ASN A 552 -8.05 -3.50 -26.06
CA ASN A 552 -7.82 -2.05 -26.00
C ASN A 552 -8.33 -1.34 -24.73
N LYS A 553 -8.57 -2.08 -23.63
CA LYS A 553 -8.88 -1.47 -22.32
C LYS A 553 -7.62 -1.41 -21.45
N ASN A 554 -7.48 -0.32 -20.70
CA ASN A 554 -6.43 -0.17 -19.69
C ASN A 554 -6.75 -1.03 -18.47
N ILE A 555 -6.23 -2.25 -18.47
CA ILE A 555 -6.41 -3.22 -17.40
C ILE A 555 -5.11 -3.31 -16.60
N ILE A 556 -5.24 -3.34 -15.28
CA ILE A 556 -4.10 -3.51 -14.38
C ILE A 556 -3.43 -4.86 -14.68
N GLN A 557 -2.16 -4.83 -15.05
CA GLN A 557 -1.37 -6.03 -15.19
C GLN A 557 -0.67 -6.35 -13.87
N VAL A 558 -0.78 -7.60 -13.46
CA VAL A 558 -0.19 -8.09 -12.20
C VAL A 558 0.70 -9.29 -12.50
N ALA A 559 1.94 -9.24 -12.01
CA ALA A 559 2.97 -10.22 -12.33
C ALA A 559 2.61 -11.61 -11.82
N SER A 560 2.17 -11.73 -10.56
CA SER A 560 1.85 -13.01 -9.92
C SER A 560 0.48 -13.03 -9.21
N ILE A 561 0.00 -14.24 -8.85
CA ILE A 561 -1.17 -14.44 -7.97
C ILE A 561 -0.93 -13.76 -6.61
N ARG A 562 0.30 -13.84 -6.09
CA ARG A 562 0.72 -13.25 -4.81
C ARG A 562 0.58 -11.74 -4.83
N ASP A 563 1.11 -11.07 -5.86
CA ASP A 563 1.01 -9.61 -6.00
C ASP A 563 -0.46 -9.16 -6.10
N ALA A 564 -1.30 -9.96 -6.76
CA ALA A 564 -2.72 -9.67 -6.86
C ALA A 564 -3.42 -9.75 -5.50
N TRP A 565 -3.12 -10.76 -4.68
CA TRP A 565 -3.65 -10.86 -3.33
C TRP A 565 -3.12 -9.77 -2.40
N ILE A 566 -1.85 -9.41 -2.49
CA ILE A 566 -1.24 -8.30 -1.74
C ILE A 566 -2.01 -7.00 -2.03
N GLU A 567 -2.26 -6.69 -3.30
CA GLU A 567 -2.99 -5.48 -3.69
C GLU A 567 -4.47 -5.52 -3.26
N ILE A 568 -5.15 -6.66 -3.40
CA ILE A 568 -6.54 -6.83 -2.95
C ILE A 568 -6.64 -6.64 -1.44
N LEU A 569 -5.79 -7.31 -0.66
CA LEU A 569 -5.80 -7.23 0.80
C LEU A 569 -5.44 -5.82 1.30
N TRP A 570 -4.49 -5.15 0.65
CA TRP A 570 -4.17 -3.76 0.96
C TRP A 570 -5.38 -2.84 0.77
N ARG A 571 -6.10 -2.97 -0.36
CA ARG A 571 -7.31 -2.19 -0.62
C ARG A 571 -8.40 -2.44 0.42
N ILE A 572 -8.64 -3.70 0.77
CA ILE A 572 -9.57 -4.07 1.85
C ILE A 572 -9.16 -3.37 3.14
N LEU A 573 -7.91 -3.52 3.58
CA LEU A 573 -7.43 -2.96 4.85
C LEU A 573 -7.46 -1.42 4.85
N ASN A 574 -7.31 -0.78 3.69
CA ASN A 574 -7.34 0.67 3.55
C ASN A 574 -8.75 1.27 3.52
N THR A 575 -9.80 0.44 3.41
CA THR A 575 -11.20 0.89 3.44
C THR A 575 -11.96 0.36 4.65
N ASN A 576 -11.25 -0.25 5.60
CA ASN A 576 -11.83 -0.87 6.78
C ASN A 576 -11.19 -0.39 8.06
N LEU A 577 -11.97 -0.45 9.13
CA LEU A 577 -11.42 -0.50 10.47
C LEU A 577 -10.57 -1.76 10.66
N PRO A 578 -9.65 -1.77 11.64
CA PRO A 578 -8.69 -2.86 11.79
C PRO A 578 -9.36 -4.25 11.80
N LEU A 579 -8.87 -5.15 10.95
CA LEU A 579 -9.47 -6.47 10.71
C LEU A 579 -8.56 -7.61 11.20
N THR A 580 -9.15 -8.71 11.64
CA THR A 580 -8.40 -9.93 12.01
C THR A 580 -8.12 -10.83 10.81
N ILE A 581 -7.21 -11.80 10.97
CA ILE A 581 -6.95 -12.83 9.94
C ILE A 581 -8.23 -13.60 9.61
N THR A 582 -9.03 -13.97 10.61
CA THR A 582 -10.28 -14.71 10.45
C THR A 582 -11.29 -13.92 9.60
N GLN A 583 -11.38 -12.61 9.86
CA GLN A 583 -12.25 -11.69 9.12
C GLN A 583 -11.83 -11.55 7.65
N LEU A 584 -10.53 -11.39 7.39
CA LEU A 584 -9.97 -11.33 6.04
C LEU A 584 -10.17 -12.65 5.28
N ALA A 585 -9.99 -13.79 5.95
CA ALA A 585 -10.23 -15.11 5.38
C ALA A 585 -11.70 -15.30 4.97
N ASN A 586 -12.65 -14.89 5.83
CA ASN A 586 -14.08 -14.92 5.51
C ASN A 586 -14.43 -14.08 4.28
N LEU A 587 -13.87 -12.87 4.16
CA LEU A 587 -14.11 -11.97 3.03
C LEU A 587 -13.54 -12.50 1.72
N THR A 588 -12.32 -13.02 1.76
CA THR A 588 -11.56 -13.41 0.57
C THR A 588 -11.80 -14.85 0.13
N GLY A 589 -12.28 -15.70 1.02
CA GLY A 589 -12.37 -17.14 0.81
C GLY A 589 -11.01 -17.86 0.89
N LEU A 590 -9.94 -17.16 1.30
CA LEU A 590 -8.63 -17.74 1.55
C LEU A 590 -8.61 -18.49 2.88
N SER A 591 -7.67 -19.41 3.05
CA SER A 591 -7.40 -20.00 4.37
C SER A 591 -6.69 -19.00 5.29
N ASN A 592 -6.86 -19.14 6.60
CA ASN A 592 -6.15 -18.32 7.59
C ASN A 592 -4.63 -18.33 7.38
N THR A 593 -4.05 -19.48 6.99
CA THR A 593 -2.63 -19.62 6.68
C THR A 593 -2.22 -18.77 5.47
N GLN A 594 -3.01 -18.79 4.39
CA GLN A 594 -2.74 -17.96 3.20
C GLN A 594 -2.80 -16.46 3.52
N VAL A 595 -3.82 -16.04 4.28
CA VAL A 595 -3.94 -14.65 4.74
C VAL A 595 -2.73 -14.25 5.58
N THR A 596 -2.28 -15.11 6.50
CA THR A 596 -1.13 -14.84 7.37
C THR A 596 0.15 -14.60 6.56
N ILE A 597 0.38 -15.39 5.51
CA ILE A 597 1.53 -15.23 4.60
C ILE A 597 1.48 -13.85 3.94
N TYR A 598 0.34 -13.48 3.35
CA TYR A 598 0.22 -12.19 2.67
C TYR A 598 0.27 -10.99 3.63
N ILE A 599 -0.20 -11.14 4.87
CA ILE A 599 -0.08 -10.12 5.91
C ILE A 599 1.39 -9.88 6.26
N LYS A 600 2.20 -10.93 6.43
CA LYS A 600 3.66 -10.77 6.66
C LYS A 600 4.33 -10.02 5.52
N ASP A 601 3.95 -10.32 4.28
CA ASP A 601 4.44 -9.61 3.10
C ASP A 601 4.03 -8.13 3.11
N LEU A 602 2.78 -7.83 3.48
CA LEU A 602 2.28 -6.45 3.55
C LEU A 602 2.97 -5.65 4.67
N ILE A 603 3.28 -6.28 5.80
CA ILE A 603 4.10 -5.67 6.86
C ILE A 603 5.48 -5.31 6.30
N ALA A 604 6.15 -6.25 5.62
CA ALA A 604 7.50 -6.04 5.09
C ALA A 604 7.55 -5.04 3.91
N SER A 605 6.55 -5.06 3.02
CA SER A 605 6.57 -4.32 1.76
C SER A 605 5.85 -2.96 1.81
N ARG A 606 4.79 -2.84 2.63
CA ARG A 606 3.94 -1.64 2.69
C ARG A 606 3.78 -1.07 4.10
N GLY A 607 4.48 -1.64 5.10
CA GLY A 607 4.46 -1.13 6.47
C GLY A 607 3.13 -1.34 7.19
N LEU A 608 2.37 -2.37 6.82
CA LEU A 608 1.11 -2.72 7.48
C LEU A 608 1.30 -2.83 9.00
N ARG A 609 0.28 -2.39 9.75
CA ARG A 609 0.31 -2.32 11.21
C ARG A 609 -0.44 -3.49 11.80
N SER A 610 0.05 -3.97 12.94
CA SER A 610 -0.59 -5.03 13.73
C SER A 610 -0.75 -4.57 15.16
N GLY A 611 -1.90 -4.83 15.77
CA GLY A 611 -2.21 -4.30 17.09
C GLY A 611 -3.58 -4.73 17.59
N ARG A 612 -4.03 -4.05 18.64
CA ARG A 612 -5.38 -4.17 19.20
C ARG A 612 -5.96 -2.76 19.29
N TRP A 613 -6.89 -2.45 18.39
CA TRP A 613 -7.55 -1.13 18.36
C TRP A 613 -8.99 -1.25 18.84
N ILE A 614 -9.70 -2.30 18.40
CA ILE A 614 -11.03 -2.66 18.90
C ILE A 614 -10.85 -3.62 20.08
N GLU A 615 -11.00 -3.14 21.31
CA GLU A 615 -10.63 -3.93 22.51
C GLU A 615 -11.49 -5.20 22.68
N GLU A 616 -12.73 -5.17 22.21
CA GLU A 616 -13.66 -6.32 22.27
C GLU A 616 -13.20 -7.52 21.44
N ILE A 617 -12.36 -7.26 20.43
CA ILE A 617 -11.81 -8.29 19.56
C ILE A 617 -10.47 -8.74 20.15
N LYS A 618 -10.48 -9.92 20.78
CA LYS A 618 -9.30 -10.51 21.43
C LYS A 618 -8.17 -10.88 20.47
N GLU A 619 -8.51 -11.15 19.21
CA GLU A 619 -7.57 -11.46 18.13
C GLU A 619 -6.74 -10.23 17.73
N THR A 620 -5.50 -10.46 17.29
CA THR A 620 -4.68 -9.41 16.67
C THR A 620 -5.37 -8.90 15.41
N GLN A 621 -5.49 -7.58 15.33
CA GLN A 621 -6.04 -6.87 14.20
C GLN A 621 -4.91 -6.34 13.32
N PHE A 622 -5.23 -6.00 12.09
CA PHE A 622 -4.31 -5.44 11.11
C PHE A 622 -4.98 -4.27 10.40
N THR A 623 -4.19 -3.22 10.13
CA THR A 623 -4.68 -2.01 9.46
C THR A 623 -3.55 -1.31 8.72
N THR A 624 -3.89 -0.39 7.82
CA THR A 624 -2.90 0.42 7.11
C THR A 624 -2.46 1.61 7.97
N PRO A 625 -1.25 2.16 7.74
CA PRO A 625 -0.79 3.35 8.45
C PRO A 625 -1.77 4.52 8.35
N GLU A 626 -2.46 4.67 7.21
CA GLU A 626 -3.42 5.74 6.99
C GLU A 626 -4.64 5.62 7.93
N ILE A 627 -5.19 4.42 8.10
CA ILE A 627 -6.31 4.18 9.01
C ILE A 627 -5.86 4.27 10.48
N GLU A 628 -4.65 3.79 10.79
CA GLU A 628 -4.04 3.94 12.11
C GLU A 628 -3.91 5.42 12.51
N GLU A 629 -3.45 6.28 11.60
CA GLU A 629 -3.35 7.72 11.84
C GLU A 629 -4.71 8.38 12.06
N LEU A 630 -5.74 7.99 11.30
CA LEU A 630 -7.12 8.47 11.53
C LEU A 630 -7.63 8.08 12.92
N ILE A 631 -7.33 6.86 13.38
CA ILE A 631 -7.65 6.38 14.73
C ILE A 631 -6.90 7.18 15.80
N TYR A 632 -5.59 7.41 15.62
CA TYR A 632 -4.81 8.19 16.58
C TYR A 632 -5.29 9.64 16.67
N ALA A 633 -5.60 10.27 15.54
CA ALA A 633 -6.13 11.62 15.52
C ALA A 633 -7.55 11.69 16.15
N PHE A 634 -8.38 10.66 15.98
CA PHE A 634 -9.62 10.52 16.76
C PHE A 634 -9.34 10.48 18.27
N HIS A 635 -8.29 9.78 18.71
CA HIS A 635 -7.87 9.78 20.11
C HIS A 635 -7.35 11.13 20.61
N GLN A 636 -7.05 12.10 19.75
CA GLN A 636 -6.57 13.41 20.17
C GLN A 636 -7.67 14.49 20.18
N GLN A 637 -8.85 14.20 19.64
CA GLN A 637 -9.97 15.15 19.68
C GLN A 637 -10.53 15.25 21.11
N GLU A 638 -10.78 16.49 21.56
CA GLU A 638 -11.53 16.77 22.79
C GLU A 638 -12.98 16.30 22.61
N ASP A 639 -13.57 15.72 23.67
CA ASP A 639 -14.96 15.27 23.69
C ASP A 639 -15.90 16.48 23.58
N THR A 640 -16.13 16.96 22.34
CA THR A 640 -17.24 17.85 22.07
C THR A 640 -18.51 17.01 22.20
N SER A 641 -19.29 17.29 23.23
CA SER A 641 -20.54 16.62 23.55
C SER A 641 -21.44 16.48 22.31
N PHE A 642 -21.48 15.27 21.77
CA PHE A 642 -22.23 14.96 20.55
C PHE A 642 -23.72 14.80 20.90
N ASN A 643 -24.43 15.93 21.00
CA ASN A 643 -25.88 15.99 21.25
C ASN A 643 -26.69 16.08 19.94
N GLU A 644 -26.25 15.43 18.86
CA GLU A 644 -27.10 15.27 17.66
C GLU A 644 -28.09 14.12 17.87
N LYS A 645 -29.39 14.41 17.78
CA LYS A 645 -30.46 13.40 17.74
C LYS A 645 -30.17 12.42 16.59
N ARG A 646 -29.76 11.19 16.92
CA ARG A 646 -29.55 10.11 15.94
C ARG A 646 -30.83 9.93 15.11
N LYS A 647 -30.75 10.18 13.80
CA LYS A 647 -31.85 9.87 12.88
C LYS A 647 -32.08 8.36 12.85
N PHE A 648 -33.35 7.97 12.72
CA PHE A 648 -33.77 6.58 12.64
C PHE A 648 -33.63 6.11 11.19
N GLU A 649 -32.73 5.15 10.91
CA GLU A 649 -32.57 4.61 9.56
C GLU A 649 -32.44 3.09 9.55
N THR A 650 -33.21 2.46 8.66
CA THR A 650 -33.22 1.01 8.43
C THR A 650 -32.86 0.70 6.98
N ILE A 651 -31.98 -0.28 6.79
CA ILE A 651 -31.36 -0.58 5.50
C ILE A 651 -31.40 -2.08 5.25
N TYR A 652 -31.83 -2.46 4.05
CA TYR A 652 -31.77 -3.84 3.59
C TYR A 652 -30.38 -4.17 3.05
N ILE A 653 -29.77 -5.27 3.53
CA ILE A 653 -28.44 -5.71 3.11
C ILE A 653 -28.50 -7.18 2.67
N PRO A 654 -28.11 -7.52 1.43
CA PRO A 654 -28.13 -8.91 0.98
C PRO A 654 -27.05 -9.73 1.68
N ARG A 655 -27.28 -11.03 1.83
CA ARG A 655 -26.30 -11.93 2.49
C ARG A 655 -24.93 -12.02 1.81
N THR A 656 -24.89 -11.70 0.51
CA THR A 656 -23.67 -11.67 -0.29
C THR A 656 -22.95 -10.33 -0.18
N ASP A 657 -23.49 -9.35 0.55
CA ASP A 657 -22.79 -8.09 0.82
C ASP A 657 -21.53 -8.39 1.65
N PRO A 658 -20.38 -7.78 1.31
CA PRO A 658 -19.16 -7.98 2.07
C PRO A 658 -19.30 -7.73 3.57
N ILE A 659 -20.15 -6.79 4.00
CA ILE A 659 -20.35 -6.55 5.44
C ILE A 659 -20.96 -7.78 6.13
N VAL A 660 -21.93 -8.45 5.50
CA VAL A 660 -22.56 -9.65 6.07
C VAL A 660 -21.59 -10.82 6.07
N ILE A 661 -20.75 -10.92 5.03
CA ILE A 661 -19.72 -11.97 4.92
C ILE A 661 -18.65 -11.81 6.00
N LEU A 662 -18.12 -10.59 6.16
CA LEU A 662 -17.10 -10.23 7.14
C LEU A 662 -17.50 -10.65 8.56
N TYR A 663 -18.78 -10.47 8.86
CA TYR A 663 -19.37 -10.61 10.18
C TYR A 663 -20.27 -11.81 10.38
N ARG A 664 -20.25 -12.72 9.41
CA ARG A 664 -21.12 -13.88 9.36
C ARG A 664 -21.13 -14.68 10.66
N ASN A 665 -19.96 -14.94 11.24
CA ASN A 665 -19.85 -15.74 12.46
C ASN A 665 -20.55 -15.12 13.66
N GLU A 666 -20.54 -13.78 13.80
CA GLU A 666 -21.25 -13.08 14.87
C GLU A 666 -22.75 -13.01 14.59
N LEU A 667 -23.14 -12.74 13.33
CA LEU A 667 -24.54 -12.73 12.91
C LEU A 667 -25.22 -14.10 13.14
N LEU A 668 -24.49 -15.20 12.90
CA LEU A 668 -24.97 -16.57 13.12
C LEU A 668 -25.28 -16.90 14.58
N LYS A 669 -24.71 -16.17 15.55
CA LYS A 669 -25.00 -16.37 16.98
C LYS A 669 -26.30 -15.69 17.40
N ARG A 670 -26.76 -14.66 16.68
CA ARG A 670 -27.92 -13.83 17.07
C ARG A 670 -29.26 -14.37 16.57
N PHE A 671 -29.28 -15.01 15.41
CA PHE A 671 -30.52 -15.53 14.81
C PHE A 671 -30.69 -17.04 15.04
N GLN A 672 -31.89 -17.46 15.41
CA GLN A 672 -32.28 -18.87 15.56
C GLN A 672 -32.17 -19.60 14.22
N SER A 673 -32.57 -18.96 13.11
CA SER A 673 -32.51 -19.53 11.76
C SER A 673 -31.13 -19.39 11.09
N ARG A 674 -30.05 -19.55 11.86
CA ARG A 674 -28.64 -19.37 11.43
C ARG A 674 -28.26 -20.12 10.14
N ASN A 675 -28.88 -21.26 9.85
CA ASN A 675 -28.64 -22.04 8.63
C ASN A 675 -29.06 -21.31 7.34
N ALA A 676 -30.01 -20.37 7.41
CA ALA A 676 -30.47 -19.60 6.25
C ALA A 676 -29.42 -18.58 5.76
N ILE A 677 -28.51 -18.16 6.65
CA ILE A 677 -27.37 -17.28 6.34
C ILE A 677 -26.24 -18.09 5.69
N THR A 678 -26.09 -19.38 6.03
CA THR A 678 -24.94 -20.20 5.62
C THR A 678 -25.15 -21.10 4.42
N ARG A 679 -26.37 -21.56 4.14
CA ARG A 679 -26.60 -22.59 3.13
C ARG A 679 -26.65 -22.02 1.71
N PRO A 680 -25.93 -22.63 0.75
CA PRO A 680 -25.97 -22.26 -0.67
C PRO A 680 -27.14 -22.91 -1.43
N THR A 681 -28.08 -23.57 -0.75
CA THR A 681 -29.20 -24.26 -1.39
C THR A 681 -30.20 -23.28 -2.00
N VAL A 682 -30.65 -23.58 -3.23
CA VAL A 682 -31.54 -22.74 -4.05
C VAL A 682 -32.94 -22.56 -3.42
N SER A 683 -33.32 -23.40 -2.46
CA SER A 683 -34.67 -23.41 -1.89
C SER A 683 -34.91 -22.32 -0.86
N GLU A 684 -33.96 -22.02 0.05
CA GLU A 684 -34.12 -21.04 1.13
C GLU A 684 -32.83 -20.25 1.40
N TYR A 685 -32.94 -18.93 1.52
CA TYR A 685 -31.83 -18.03 1.87
C TYR A 685 -32.30 -16.84 2.71
N GLY A 686 -31.41 -16.31 3.56
CA GLY A 686 -31.73 -15.20 4.46
C GLY A 686 -30.93 -13.92 4.16
N ASP A 687 -31.60 -12.76 4.05
CA ASP A 687 -30.99 -11.41 3.97
C ASP A 687 -31.25 -10.62 5.27
N ILE A 688 -30.53 -9.53 5.51
CA ILE A 688 -30.51 -8.87 6.83
C ILE A 688 -30.96 -7.41 6.73
N ILE A 689 -31.80 -6.98 7.68
CA ILE A 689 -32.08 -5.56 7.92
C ILE A 689 -31.14 -5.05 8.99
N PHE A 690 -30.48 -3.93 8.68
CA PHE A 690 -29.69 -3.18 9.63
C PHE A 690 -30.44 -1.92 10.06
N GLN A 691 -30.32 -1.54 11.32
CA GLN A 691 -30.74 -0.24 11.85
C GLN A 691 -29.52 0.44 12.44
N ASN A 692 -29.12 1.59 11.90
CA ASN A 692 -27.94 2.34 12.36
C ASN A 692 -26.69 1.44 12.59
N GLY A 693 -26.45 0.49 11.68
CA GLY A 693 -25.33 -0.47 11.77
C GLY A 693 -25.58 -1.72 12.63
N LYS A 694 -26.76 -1.89 13.25
CA LYS A 694 -27.13 -3.08 14.02
C LYS A 694 -28.03 -4.02 13.21
N PRO A 695 -27.77 -5.33 13.13
CA PRO A 695 -28.73 -6.27 12.55
C PRO A 695 -29.96 -6.34 13.47
N VAL A 696 -31.15 -6.08 12.92
CA VAL A 696 -32.41 -6.10 13.68
C VAL A 696 -33.35 -7.22 13.23
N ALA A 697 -33.24 -7.65 11.96
CA ALA A 697 -34.06 -8.71 11.42
C ALA A 697 -33.35 -9.53 10.35
N LEU A 698 -33.72 -10.81 10.28
CA LEU A 698 -33.34 -11.76 9.23
C LEU A 698 -34.59 -12.08 8.39
N ILE A 699 -34.51 -11.83 7.09
CA ILE A 699 -35.59 -12.07 6.13
C ILE A 699 -35.29 -13.36 5.37
N ILE A 700 -36.11 -14.38 5.57
CA ILE A 700 -35.92 -15.70 4.98
C ILE A 700 -36.83 -15.84 3.76
N TYR A 701 -36.23 -16.05 2.60
CA TYR A 701 -36.93 -16.26 1.33
C TYR A 701 -37.00 -17.74 1.00
N ARG A 702 -38.11 -18.17 0.36
CA ARG A 702 -38.21 -19.50 -0.25
C ARG A 702 -38.61 -19.39 -1.72
N ARG A 703 -37.83 -19.98 -2.61
CA ARG A 703 -38.07 -19.90 -4.07
C ARG A 703 -39.00 -21.03 -4.51
N LYS A 704 -40.26 -20.73 -4.87
CA LYS A 704 -41.10 -21.62 -5.70
C LYS A 704 -41.19 -21.08 -7.11
N GLN A 705 -41.32 -21.99 -8.08
CA GLN A 705 -41.06 -21.88 -9.52
C GLN A 705 -41.57 -20.64 -10.29
N ARG A 706 -42.30 -19.68 -9.70
CA ARG A 706 -42.69 -18.40 -10.34
C ARG A 706 -42.97 -17.22 -9.37
N ILE A 707 -42.84 -17.39 -8.05
CA ILE A 707 -43.14 -16.35 -7.05
C ILE A 707 -42.04 -16.32 -5.98
N GLU A 708 -41.49 -15.14 -5.71
CA GLU A 708 -40.63 -14.90 -4.55
C GLU A 708 -41.52 -14.49 -3.37
N TYR A 709 -41.58 -15.30 -2.32
CA TYR A 709 -42.28 -14.95 -1.07
C TYR A 709 -41.30 -14.96 0.10
N ILE A 710 -41.52 -14.03 1.03
CA ILE A 710 -40.85 -14.00 2.33
C ILE A 710 -41.51 -15.06 3.18
N HIS A 711 -40.76 -16.13 3.44
CA HIS A 711 -41.23 -17.24 4.24
C HIS A 711 -41.33 -16.85 5.73
N ASN A 712 -40.38 -16.06 6.23
CA ASN A 712 -40.35 -15.62 7.61
C ASN A 712 -39.57 -14.29 7.74
N ILE A 713 -40.03 -13.41 8.61
CA ILE A 713 -39.24 -12.28 9.14
C ILE A 713 -38.91 -12.60 10.59
N GLU A 714 -37.65 -12.91 10.87
CA GLU A 714 -37.17 -13.16 12.22
C GLU A 714 -36.58 -11.86 12.78
N THR A 715 -37.31 -11.18 13.66
CA THR A 715 -36.81 -10.01 14.40
C THR A 715 -36.16 -10.47 15.70
N LEU A 716 -35.07 -9.80 16.08
CA LEU A 716 -34.42 -10.12 17.34
C LEU A 716 -35.34 -9.72 18.52
N PRO A 717 -35.30 -10.46 19.65
CA PRO A 717 -36.17 -10.24 20.80
C PRO A 717 -36.24 -8.79 21.30
N GLU A 718 -35.12 -8.10 21.26
CA GLU A 718 -34.95 -6.70 21.65
C GLU A 718 -35.59 -5.67 20.69
N PHE A 719 -36.06 -6.11 19.53
CA PHE A 719 -36.60 -5.28 18.43
C PHE A 719 -38.01 -5.74 18.01
N LYS A 720 -38.78 -6.33 18.94
CA LYS A 720 -40.09 -6.93 18.68
C LYS A 720 -41.27 -5.94 18.67
N ASP A 721 -41.04 -4.64 18.83
CA ASP A 721 -42.13 -3.67 18.83
C ASP A 721 -42.74 -3.45 17.42
N SER A 722 -43.98 -2.95 17.39
CA SER A 722 -44.74 -2.72 16.17
C SER A 722 -44.12 -1.66 15.26
N ASN A 723 -43.52 -0.61 15.82
CA ASN A 723 -42.87 0.45 15.04
C ASN A 723 -41.66 -0.09 14.27
N MET A 724 -40.85 -0.93 14.91
CA MET A 724 -39.70 -1.58 14.28
C MET A 724 -40.13 -2.47 13.12
N LEU A 725 -41.21 -3.24 13.30
CA LEU A 725 -41.76 -4.07 12.23
C LEU A 725 -42.22 -3.22 11.03
N MET A 726 -42.81 -2.05 11.27
CA MET A 726 -43.19 -1.10 10.21
C MET A 726 -41.94 -0.62 9.43
N HIS A 727 -40.86 -0.27 10.12
CA HIS A 727 -39.62 0.17 9.47
C HIS A 727 -38.94 -0.95 8.68
N ILE A 728 -38.95 -2.19 9.21
CA ILE A 728 -38.46 -3.37 8.49
C ILE A 728 -39.24 -3.58 7.20
N ILE A 729 -40.58 -3.52 7.25
CA ILE A 729 -41.43 -3.73 6.08
C ILE A 729 -41.27 -2.61 5.06
N SER A 730 -41.16 -1.36 5.50
CA SER A 730 -40.87 -0.21 4.63
C SER A 730 -39.53 -0.40 3.89
N SER A 731 -38.49 -0.83 4.61
CA SER A 731 -37.15 -1.08 4.02
C SER A 731 -37.18 -2.18 2.96
N ILE A 732 -37.96 -3.24 3.22
CA ILE A 732 -38.18 -4.34 2.26
C ILE A 732 -38.89 -3.81 0.99
N HIS A 733 -39.90 -2.97 1.18
CA HIS A 733 -40.66 -2.37 0.09
C HIS A 733 -39.81 -1.43 -0.77
N ASP A 734 -39.09 -0.50 -0.15
CA ASP A 734 -38.18 0.42 -0.85
C ASP A 734 -37.10 -0.32 -1.65
N PHE A 735 -36.55 -1.38 -1.07
CA PHE A 735 -35.61 -2.26 -1.75
C PHE A 735 -36.20 -2.86 -3.04
N ARG A 736 -37.46 -3.33 -3.01
CA ARG A 736 -38.11 -3.90 -4.21
C ARG A 736 -38.23 -2.89 -5.33
N TYR A 737 -38.57 -1.65 -5.03
CA TYR A 737 -38.66 -0.58 -6.03
C TYR A 737 -37.31 -0.36 -6.74
N LYS A 738 -36.19 -0.43 -6.02
CA LYS A 738 -34.85 -0.28 -6.62
C LYS A 738 -34.47 -1.45 -7.55
N VAL A 739 -35.00 -2.65 -7.35
CA VAL A 739 -34.61 -3.85 -8.11
C VAL A 739 -35.53 -4.17 -9.29
N LYS A 740 -36.84 -3.86 -9.20
CA LYS A 740 -37.83 -4.12 -10.26
C LYS A 740 -38.75 -2.90 -10.47
N PRO A 741 -38.37 -1.92 -11.29
CA PRO A 741 -39.15 -0.70 -11.51
C PRO A 741 -40.44 -0.89 -12.34
N LYS A 742 -40.64 -2.06 -12.97
CA LYS A 742 -41.83 -2.36 -13.78
C LYS A 742 -42.48 -3.69 -13.36
N GLY A 743 -43.67 -3.60 -12.77
CA GLY A 743 -44.52 -4.73 -12.37
C GLY A 743 -44.74 -4.78 -10.86
N LYS A 744 -45.94 -4.38 -10.42
CA LYS A 744 -46.45 -4.51 -9.04
C LYS A 744 -46.57 -5.99 -8.68
N THR A 745 -45.47 -6.62 -8.30
CA THR A 745 -45.53 -7.99 -7.76
C THR A 745 -45.55 -7.83 -6.25
N PRO A 746 -46.70 -8.06 -5.58
CA PRO A 746 -46.80 -7.88 -4.15
C PRO A 746 -45.84 -8.82 -3.39
N ILE A 747 -45.34 -8.35 -2.26
CA ILE A 747 -44.44 -9.11 -1.39
C ILE A 747 -45.30 -9.94 -0.46
N TYR A 748 -45.26 -11.26 -0.61
CA TYR A 748 -46.02 -12.14 0.27
C TYR A 748 -45.21 -12.47 1.53
N VAL A 749 -45.80 -12.25 2.72
CA VAL A 749 -45.20 -12.60 4.03
C VAL A 749 -46.04 -13.69 4.68
N LYS A 750 -45.40 -14.80 5.08
CA LYS A 750 -46.11 -15.94 5.68
C LYS A 750 -45.99 -16.00 7.22
N HIS A 751 -44.80 -15.70 7.75
CA HIS A 751 -44.55 -15.73 9.18
C HIS A 751 -43.76 -14.49 9.63
N VAL A 752 -43.98 -14.09 10.88
CA VAL A 752 -43.12 -13.14 11.61
C VAL A 752 -42.77 -13.78 12.93
N ASN A 753 -41.48 -13.90 13.25
CA ASN A 753 -40.98 -14.61 14.44
C ASN A 753 -41.55 -16.04 14.59
N ASN A 754 -41.65 -16.76 13.46
CA ASN A 754 -42.28 -18.09 13.37
C ASN A 754 -43.78 -18.14 13.70
N ILE A 755 -44.44 -16.98 13.89
CA ILE A 755 -45.89 -16.89 14.07
C ILE A 755 -46.55 -16.83 12.68
N PRO A 756 -47.41 -17.79 12.30
CA PRO A 756 -48.12 -17.75 11.02
C PRO A 756 -49.10 -16.57 10.99
N LEU A 757 -49.04 -15.74 9.94
CA LEU A 757 -49.97 -14.61 9.79
C LEU A 757 -51.41 -15.05 9.53
N SER A 758 -51.61 -16.30 9.11
CA SER A 758 -52.92 -16.95 8.98
C SER A 758 -53.50 -17.41 10.33
N SER A 759 -52.72 -17.42 11.41
CA SER A 759 -53.18 -17.89 12.73
C SER A 759 -53.87 -16.78 13.55
N PRO A 760 -54.67 -17.12 14.57
CA PRO A 760 -55.24 -16.14 15.49
C PRO A 760 -54.18 -15.24 16.15
N ALA A 761 -53.03 -15.83 16.51
CA ALA A 761 -51.89 -15.12 17.10
C ALA A 761 -51.20 -14.14 16.11
N GLY A 762 -51.39 -14.33 14.80
CA GLY A 762 -50.84 -13.46 13.76
C GLY A 762 -51.77 -12.31 13.34
N LYS A 763 -53.00 -12.24 13.87
CA LYS A 763 -54.04 -11.30 13.42
C LYS A 763 -53.67 -9.83 13.62
N GLU A 764 -53.05 -9.49 14.74
CA GLU A 764 -52.59 -8.12 15.03
C GLU A 764 -51.48 -7.68 14.07
N ILE A 765 -50.51 -8.56 13.83
CA ILE A 765 -49.43 -8.33 12.87
C ILE A 765 -50.00 -8.18 11.46
N LYS A 766 -50.93 -9.05 11.06
CA LYS A 766 -51.61 -8.99 9.76
C LYS A 766 -52.32 -7.64 9.55
N ASN A 767 -53.04 -7.15 10.56
CA ASN A 767 -53.70 -5.86 10.52
C ASN A 767 -52.70 -4.71 10.39
N LEU A 768 -51.60 -4.76 11.15
CA LEU A 768 -50.53 -3.76 11.08
C LEU A 768 -49.92 -3.67 9.68
N ILE A 769 -49.64 -4.81 9.03
CA ILE A 769 -49.13 -4.81 7.64
C ILE A 769 -50.16 -4.21 6.68
N HIS A 770 -51.44 -4.51 6.88
CA HIS A 770 -52.51 -4.04 6.01
C HIS A 770 -52.71 -2.51 6.10
N THR A 771 -52.57 -1.93 7.30
CA THR A 771 -52.69 -0.47 7.49
C THR A 771 -51.56 0.33 6.86
N MET A 772 -50.42 -0.29 6.55
CA MET A 772 -49.30 0.38 5.88
C MET A 772 -49.60 0.80 4.44
N GLN A 773 -50.64 0.25 3.80
CA GLN A 773 -50.98 0.47 2.38
C GLN A 773 -49.81 0.20 1.40
N LEU A 774 -48.85 -0.63 1.81
CA LEU A 774 -47.73 -1.05 0.96
C LEU A 774 -48.14 -2.28 0.13
N ASP A 775 -47.43 -2.55 -0.98
CA ASP A 775 -47.61 -3.75 -1.81
C ASP A 775 -47.08 -5.02 -1.09
N VAL A 776 -47.47 -5.26 0.17
CA VAL A 776 -47.08 -6.39 1.02
C VAL A 776 -48.34 -7.15 1.45
N ILE A 777 -48.48 -8.39 1.00
CA ILE A 777 -49.68 -9.21 1.23
C ILE A 777 -49.38 -10.29 2.29
N PRO A 778 -50.01 -10.25 3.46
CA PRO A 778 -49.92 -11.32 4.44
C PRO A 778 -50.72 -12.55 3.97
N ILE A 779 -50.10 -13.73 3.97
CA ILE A 779 -50.72 -15.01 3.51
C ILE A 779 -50.75 -16.08 4.58
#